data_AF-U1R4D1-F1
#
_entry.id   AF-U1R4D1-F1
#
_cell.length_a   1.000
_cell.length_b   1.000
_cell.length_c   1.000
_cell.angle_alpha   90.00
_cell.angle_beta   90.00
_cell.angle_gamma   90.00
#
_symmetry.space_group_name_H-M   'P 1'
#
loop_
_entity.id
_entity.type
_entity.pdbx_description
1 polymer ?
#
loop_
_entity_poly.entity_id
_entity_poly.type
_entity_poly.pdbx_seq_one_letter_code
_entity_poly.pdbx_strand_id
1 'polypeptide(L)'
;MIDYIMDGVGYDRGVSEERLIDPACGSGTFLVEAIERYLDDIERYEDDPDWEEHLRDLCTRPRVVGLDIHPFAVVMAQIRFVVAILPAYQKAKRQNPEFTLRRLPIYRTDTLRNEKKLTGVDLGDDDTQQLTLDAVTENKQDVLIPVPLPVEVDEDDAPETDDGFLVRRVRMPLFETIKLGTGVDNFGEYFAALQGVLDNVKDHMKLAEEFGDDFDWEYQSGLAGSIGTYTSRDYDGVEAFFAPYVDDMLENVRYLKEEHNDGRLFKMFEDTVLALVVKNYMEYDYVVGNPPYVRVQNLPEQQKTMLEKLYTATTGNYDIYCPFYERGLDWLSEDTGRLGYITPNQFAVTDYGEGLREVLLRDSRIEKVYDFRDSGVFEDATNYPAIVIAKDEPDEDARQNNDIRCVRVRADTDDDDGRELDEAIVDGVRAHRDDPGYSDDLIDVFEFPQEKLSPERYWAFMPPEELQVFEKLETQSGSIIGEVTDAVFQGIRTSKNKVYIVDVLDADRIESDDTGDTVTVVPTGDSEEYEIETDLLRPFLQGDDVKRWRGDWGGLHVVHPYFVEESGNDEVSAGLYSQDYLEENLPQTWEFFLSHKSELEAREGGRKEGKDDWYGYIYPKNLGKFENPKIIQGHIATDATFMIDEVGTWYFTTAYAVLLSDQYRHLTEEMACQLNSKTLDFYFKHITTVKMGGYYEYRSQYVEKLPCVTSEDGEKFETMEETANEIVDTIDLDSKTNRFPEAYLGDYDGELQYIDYEWQTRRYPVNADVQGDVDGDFTVQAGRTDTIRDPAMYSDDREARRRRAEYVHAAVDGRNVKSGEEVSIPIPRDDAGV
;
A
#
# COMPACT_ATOMS: atom_id res chain seq x y z
N MET A 1 17.19 4.70 13.37
CA MET A 1 15.79 5.11 13.12
C MET A 1 15.23 5.93 14.28
N ILE A 2 15.10 5.33 15.47
CA ILE A 2 14.48 5.97 16.65
C ILE A 2 15.17 7.30 16.99
N ASP A 3 16.51 7.32 17.01
CA ASP A 3 17.27 8.56 17.24
C ASP A 3 16.88 9.68 16.27
N TYR A 4 16.60 9.38 14.99
CA TYR A 4 16.22 10.42 14.02
C TYR A 4 14.87 11.06 14.35
N ILE A 5 13.94 10.26 14.87
CA ILE A 5 12.63 10.75 15.29
C ILE A 5 12.79 11.55 16.57
N MET A 6 13.45 10.99 17.58
CA MET A 6 13.63 11.61 18.90
C MET A 6 14.44 12.92 18.79
N ASP A 7 15.55 12.92 18.04
CA ASP A 7 16.32 14.13 17.73
C ASP A 7 15.52 15.08 16.82
N GLY A 8 14.75 14.53 15.89
CA GLY A 8 13.93 15.27 14.94
C GLY A 8 12.89 16.13 15.63
N VAL A 9 12.16 15.56 16.59
CA VAL A 9 11.23 16.30 17.45
C VAL A 9 11.95 17.14 18.52
N GLY A 10 13.24 16.89 18.75
CA GLY A 10 14.05 17.68 19.70
C GLY A 10 13.98 17.20 21.15
N TYR A 11 13.64 15.93 21.38
CA TYR A 11 13.62 15.31 22.71
C TYR A 11 15.05 14.96 23.16
N ASP A 12 15.84 15.94 23.61
CA ASP A 12 17.25 15.76 24.08
C ASP A 12 17.56 16.42 25.44
N ARG A 13 17.07 17.65 25.67
CA ARG A 13 17.40 18.42 26.89
C ARG A 13 16.18 19.09 27.50
N GLY A 14 16.09 19.10 28.82
CA GLY A 14 14.94 19.64 29.56
C GLY A 14 13.71 18.73 29.52
N VAL A 15 13.87 17.52 28.98
CA VAL A 15 12.80 16.55 28.73
C VAL A 15 12.23 15.96 30.03
N SER A 16 12.91 16.13 31.16
CA SER A 16 12.40 15.67 32.46
C SER A 16 11.12 16.40 32.90
N GLU A 17 10.84 17.57 32.33
CA GLU A 17 9.64 18.37 32.60
C GLU A 17 8.59 18.30 31.49
N GLU A 18 8.84 17.56 30.43
CA GLU A 18 7.98 17.46 29.24
C GLU A 18 7.27 16.10 29.20
N ARG A 19 6.20 15.99 28.42
CA ARG A 19 5.42 14.76 28.24
C ARG A 19 5.56 14.20 26.84
N LEU A 20 5.78 12.90 26.78
CA LEU A 20 5.86 12.13 25.55
C LEU A 20 4.86 10.98 25.58
N ILE A 21 4.21 10.73 24.44
CA ILE A 21 3.37 9.55 24.23
C ILE A 21 3.80 8.76 22.99
N ASP A 22 3.84 7.44 23.13
CA ASP A 22 3.86 6.48 22.03
C ASP A 22 2.49 5.79 21.91
N PRO A 23 1.70 6.11 20.86
CA PRO A 23 0.32 5.62 20.73
C PRO A 23 0.18 4.21 20.18
N ALA A 24 1.26 3.59 19.72
CA ALA A 24 1.28 2.22 19.22
C ALA A 24 2.61 1.58 19.63
N CYS A 25 2.82 1.51 20.95
CA CYS A 25 4.17 1.33 21.49
C CYS A 25 4.81 -0.03 21.21
N GLY A 26 4.03 -1.05 20.84
CA GLY A 26 4.55 -2.34 20.43
C GLY A 26 5.46 -2.94 21.50
N SER A 27 6.72 -3.19 21.17
CA SER A 27 7.69 -3.72 22.14
C SER A 27 8.24 -2.67 23.13
N GLY A 28 7.88 -1.40 22.96
CA GLY A 28 8.27 -0.27 23.82
C GLY A 28 9.61 0.36 23.43
N THR A 29 10.06 0.27 22.18
CA THR A 29 11.40 0.75 21.80
C THR A 29 11.54 2.27 21.91
N PHE A 30 10.55 3.05 21.48
CA PHE A 30 10.54 4.51 21.70
C PHE A 30 10.44 4.87 23.18
N LEU A 31 9.67 4.10 23.96
CA LEU A 31 9.55 4.32 25.40
C LEU A 31 10.88 4.15 26.12
N VAL A 32 11.66 3.11 25.77
CA VAL A 32 12.99 2.89 26.36
C VAL A 32 13.92 4.06 26.07
N GLU A 33 14.00 4.48 24.80
CA GLU A 33 14.82 5.63 24.41
C GLU A 33 14.39 6.91 25.15
N ALA A 34 13.08 7.17 25.24
CA ALA A 34 12.55 8.32 25.96
C ALA A 34 12.91 8.29 27.46
N ILE A 35 12.83 7.12 28.11
CA ILE A 35 13.21 6.94 29.52
C ILE A 35 14.70 7.16 29.71
N GLU A 36 15.55 6.60 28.84
CA GLU A 36 16.99 6.77 28.93
C GLU A 36 17.36 8.26 28.83
N ARG A 37 16.79 8.99 27.86
CA ARG A 37 16.97 10.45 27.74
C ARG A 37 16.42 11.22 28.94
N TYR A 38 15.27 10.81 29.49
CA TYR A 38 14.70 11.38 30.72
C TYR A 38 15.64 11.24 31.92
N LEU A 39 16.18 10.04 32.15
CA LEU A 39 17.11 9.77 33.26
C LEU A 39 18.43 10.53 33.08
N ASP A 40 18.97 10.56 31.86
CA ASP A 40 20.17 11.30 31.51
C ASP A 40 20.01 12.82 31.71
N ASP A 41 18.82 13.36 31.42
CA ASP A 41 18.53 14.78 31.61
C ASP A 41 18.49 15.16 33.11
N ILE A 42 17.95 14.30 33.97
CA ILE A 42 18.00 14.50 35.43
C ILE A 42 19.45 14.50 35.92
N GLU A 43 20.23 13.47 35.57
CA GLU A 43 21.63 13.38 35.98
C GLU A 43 22.50 14.52 35.45
N ARG A 44 22.09 15.16 34.36
CA ARG A 44 22.77 16.32 33.77
C ARG A 44 22.60 17.59 34.60
N TYR A 45 21.47 17.76 35.28
CA TYR A 45 21.17 18.97 36.06
C TYR A 45 21.24 18.78 37.57
N GLU A 46 21.23 17.53 38.06
CA GLU A 46 21.27 17.18 39.48
C GLU A 46 22.43 16.24 39.82
N ASP A 47 23.37 16.70 40.66
CA ASP A 47 24.53 15.90 41.09
C ASP A 47 24.17 14.70 41.99
N ASP A 48 23.08 14.79 42.76
CA ASP A 48 22.55 13.73 43.64
C ASP A 48 21.01 13.75 43.58
N PRO A 49 20.40 13.19 42.51
CA PRO A 49 18.97 13.28 42.30
C PRO A 49 18.15 12.54 43.35
N ASP A 50 16.99 13.09 43.71
CA ASP A 50 15.96 12.36 44.46
C ASP A 50 15.25 11.39 43.51
N TRP A 51 15.83 10.20 43.34
CA TRP A 51 15.29 9.18 42.45
C TRP A 51 13.92 8.66 42.90
N GLU A 52 13.54 8.80 44.16
CA GLU A 52 12.18 8.46 44.60
C GLU A 52 11.18 9.46 44.02
N GLU A 53 11.47 10.77 44.09
CA GLU A 53 10.62 11.81 43.53
C GLU A 53 10.53 11.73 42.01
N HIS A 54 11.67 11.64 41.32
CA HIS A 54 11.72 11.59 39.85
C HIS A 54 11.04 10.35 39.27
N LEU A 55 11.27 9.16 39.84
CA LEU A 55 10.58 7.95 39.38
C LEU A 55 9.09 7.97 39.73
N ARG A 56 8.70 8.63 40.82
CA ARG A 56 7.30 8.85 41.13
C ARG A 56 6.68 9.76 40.08
N ASP A 57 7.31 10.89 39.74
CA ASP A 57 6.80 11.83 38.72
C ASP A 57 6.66 11.14 37.36
N LEU A 58 7.69 10.38 36.92
CA LEU A 58 7.68 9.59 35.67
C LEU A 58 6.45 8.67 35.55
N CYS A 59 5.98 8.06 36.64
CA CYS A 59 4.85 7.12 36.63
C CYS A 59 3.51 7.70 37.12
N THR A 60 3.55 8.79 37.89
CA THR A 60 2.38 9.39 38.59
C THR A 60 1.89 10.64 37.89
N ARG A 61 2.79 11.43 37.30
CA ARG A 61 2.47 12.52 36.40
C ARG A 61 3.06 12.17 35.05
N PRO A 62 2.47 11.17 34.37
CA PRO A 62 3.21 10.32 33.46
C PRO A 62 3.92 11.13 32.38
N ARG A 63 5.26 11.11 32.44
CA ARG A 63 6.13 11.87 31.52
C ARG A 63 6.40 11.11 30.23
N VAL A 64 6.37 9.78 30.30
CA VAL A 64 6.53 8.89 29.15
C VAL A 64 5.39 7.90 29.18
N VAL A 65 4.49 7.95 28.20
CA VAL A 65 3.28 7.12 28.12
C VAL A 65 3.36 6.17 26.93
N GLY A 66 2.94 4.92 27.11
CA GLY A 66 2.76 3.94 26.03
C GLY A 66 1.34 3.42 25.94
N LEU A 67 0.76 3.38 24.74
CA LEU A 67 -0.53 2.74 24.47
C LEU A 67 -0.35 1.63 23.45
N ASP A 68 -1.06 0.52 23.62
CA ASP A 68 -1.17 -0.52 22.59
C ASP A 68 -2.47 -1.32 22.75
N ILE A 69 -3.06 -1.76 21.64
CA ILE A 69 -4.27 -2.59 21.68
C ILE A 69 -3.95 -4.06 22.04
N HIS A 70 -2.74 -4.51 21.72
CA HIS A 70 -2.31 -5.89 21.86
C HIS A 70 -1.70 -6.15 23.25
N PRO A 71 -2.25 -7.09 24.04
CA PRO A 71 -1.84 -7.29 25.44
C PRO A 71 -0.38 -7.73 25.57
N PHE A 72 0.16 -8.50 24.62
CA PHE A 72 1.56 -8.92 24.69
C PHE A 72 2.54 -7.77 24.43
N ALA A 73 2.17 -6.81 23.59
CA ALA A 73 2.98 -5.62 23.32
C ALA A 73 3.11 -4.79 24.60
N VAL A 74 1.98 -4.50 25.26
CA VAL A 74 1.93 -3.82 26.56
C VAL A 74 2.82 -4.50 27.61
N VAL A 75 2.74 -5.83 27.75
CA VAL A 75 3.58 -6.56 28.72
C VAL A 75 5.06 -6.45 28.38
N MET A 76 5.43 -6.58 27.11
CA MET A 76 6.83 -6.45 26.68
C MET A 76 7.36 -5.04 26.91
N ALA A 77 6.59 -4.01 26.58
CA ALA A 77 6.90 -2.62 26.84
C ALA A 77 7.07 -2.37 28.35
N GLN A 78 6.18 -2.90 29.20
CA GLN A 78 6.29 -2.81 30.66
C GLN A 78 7.57 -3.45 31.20
N ILE A 79 7.95 -4.64 30.71
CA ILE A 79 9.19 -5.30 31.10
C ILE A 79 10.40 -4.44 30.72
N ARG A 80 10.44 -3.92 29.50
CA ARG A 80 11.55 -3.08 29.03
C ARG A 80 11.63 -1.75 29.77
N PHE A 81 10.48 -1.13 30.06
CA PHE A 81 10.39 0.06 30.89
C PHE A 81 11.02 -0.18 32.27
N VAL A 82 10.67 -1.29 32.93
CA VAL A 82 11.26 -1.65 34.24
C VAL A 82 12.76 -1.84 34.15
N VAL A 83 13.25 -2.47 33.08
CA VAL A 83 14.69 -2.67 32.86
C VAL A 83 15.41 -1.33 32.70
N ALA A 84 14.83 -0.39 31.92
CA ALA A 84 15.39 0.94 31.70
C ALA A 84 15.50 1.75 33.00
N ILE A 85 14.47 1.75 33.85
CA ILE A 85 14.49 2.49 35.12
C ILE A 85 15.24 1.77 36.26
N LEU A 86 15.63 0.50 36.09
CA LEU A 86 16.18 -0.33 37.16
C LEU A 86 17.40 0.31 37.88
N PRO A 87 18.35 0.96 37.18
CA PRO A 87 19.47 1.64 37.84
C PRO A 87 19.02 2.77 38.78
N ALA A 88 18.11 3.63 38.34
CA ALA A 88 17.52 4.70 39.14
C ALA A 88 16.71 4.13 40.31
N TYR A 89 15.91 3.09 40.06
CA TYR A 89 15.09 2.44 41.09
C TYR A 89 15.94 1.82 42.20
N GLN A 90 17.11 1.25 41.86
CA GLN A 90 18.06 0.76 42.86
C GLN A 90 18.63 1.89 43.74
N LYS A 91 18.87 3.08 43.18
CA LYS A 91 19.32 4.25 43.94
C LYS A 91 18.22 4.72 44.90
N ALA A 92 16.99 4.87 44.41
CA ALA A 92 15.83 5.20 45.23
C ALA A 92 15.63 4.19 46.39
N LYS A 93 15.69 2.89 46.10
CA LYS A 93 15.57 1.82 47.13
C LYS A 93 16.68 1.83 48.18
N ARG A 94 17.88 2.31 47.84
CA ARG A 94 18.98 2.46 48.83
C ARG A 94 18.74 3.64 49.75
N GLN A 95 18.16 4.73 49.24
CA GLN A 95 17.78 5.91 50.01
C GLN A 95 16.55 5.61 50.89
N ASN A 96 15.55 4.92 50.34
CA ASN A 96 14.33 4.51 51.01
C ASN A 96 13.99 3.02 50.73
N PRO A 97 14.29 2.09 51.66
CA PRO A 97 14.00 0.66 51.48
C PRO A 97 12.53 0.32 51.25
N GLU A 98 11.61 1.16 51.72
CA GLU A 98 10.16 0.97 51.60
C GLU A 98 9.59 1.51 50.27
N PHE A 99 10.37 2.30 49.52
CA PHE A 99 9.91 2.91 48.26
C PHE A 99 9.45 1.85 47.25
N THR A 100 8.25 1.98 46.69
CA THR A 100 7.75 1.05 45.67
C THR A 100 7.05 1.81 44.55
N LEU A 101 7.30 1.38 43.31
CA LEU A 101 6.54 1.83 42.16
C LEU A 101 5.32 0.95 41.99
N ARG A 102 4.13 1.54 42.10
CA ARG A 102 2.85 0.81 42.06
C ARG A 102 2.31 0.60 40.64
N ARG A 103 2.68 1.47 39.70
CA ARG A 103 2.17 1.50 38.32
C ARG A 103 3.23 1.92 37.33
N LEU A 104 3.04 1.50 36.09
CA LEU A 104 3.80 1.95 34.92
C LEU A 104 2.80 2.59 33.94
N PRO A 105 3.14 3.70 33.29
CA PRO A 105 2.25 4.43 32.39
C PRO A 105 2.16 3.77 30.99
N ILE A 106 1.95 2.45 30.97
CA ILE A 106 1.80 1.67 29.74
C ILE A 106 0.50 0.89 29.82
N TYR A 107 -0.43 1.20 28.91
CA TYR A 107 -1.81 0.77 29.00
C TYR A 107 -2.28 0.00 27.77
N ARG A 108 -3.15 -0.97 28.00
CA ARG A 108 -3.88 -1.65 26.93
C ARG A 108 -5.12 -0.85 26.57
N THR A 109 -5.17 -0.26 25.38
CA THR A 109 -6.34 0.48 24.89
C THR A 109 -6.32 0.60 23.37
N ASP A 110 -7.47 0.87 22.77
CA ASP A 110 -7.54 1.27 21.37
C ASP A 110 -7.29 2.78 21.26
N THR A 111 -6.11 3.16 20.81
CA THR A 111 -5.69 4.56 20.62
C THR A 111 -6.66 5.37 19.75
N LEU A 112 -7.20 4.78 18.69
CA LEU A 112 -8.04 5.47 17.70
C LEU A 112 -9.49 5.59 18.17
N ARG A 113 -9.91 4.87 19.19
CA ARG A 113 -11.25 5.06 19.76
C ARG A 113 -11.32 6.38 20.53
N ASN A 114 -11.84 7.46 19.95
CA ASN A 114 -11.96 8.72 20.69
C ASN A 114 -13.32 8.81 21.40
N GLU A 115 -13.38 8.41 22.67
CA GLU A 115 -14.62 8.38 23.44
C GLU A 115 -15.23 9.77 23.70
N LYS A 116 -14.48 10.87 23.53
CA LYS A 116 -15.03 12.24 23.57
C LYS A 116 -15.82 12.58 22.31
N LYS A 117 -15.32 12.18 21.14
CA LYS A 117 -15.90 12.51 19.82
C LYS A 117 -17.01 11.54 19.40
N LEU A 118 -17.09 10.34 20.00
CA LEU A 118 -18.14 9.34 19.73
C LEU A 118 -19.53 9.67 20.33
N THR A 119 -19.78 10.93 20.70
CA THR A 119 -21.06 11.39 21.27
C THR A 119 -22.13 11.56 20.18
N GLY A 120 -23.26 10.85 20.31
CA GLY A 120 -24.42 10.99 19.40
C GLY A 120 -24.29 10.32 18.03
N VAL A 121 -23.32 9.40 17.86
CA VAL A 121 -23.12 8.65 16.62
C VAL A 121 -23.86 7.32 16.69
N ASP A 122 -24.97 7.19 15.95
CA ASP A 122 -25.71 5.94 15.79
C ASP A 122 -24.94 4.99 14.85
N LEU A 123 -24.69 3.75 15.27
CA LEU A 123 -23.94 2.73 14.52
C LEU A 123 -24.78 1.50 14.11
N GLY A 124 -26.12 1.50 14.33
CA GLY A 124 -27.08 0.45 13.88
C GLY A 124 -26.91 -0.91 14.56
N ASP A 125 -27.70 -1.97 14.36
CA ASP A 125 -29.10 -2.19 13.91
C ASP A 125 -29.90 -2.91 15.04
N ASP A 126 -29.25 -3.14 16.18
CA ASP A 126 -29.89 -3.44 17.46
C ASP A 126 -30.06 -2.11 18.19
N ASP A 127 -31.21 -1.86 18.81
CA ASP A 127 -31.55 -0.64 19.57
C ASP A 127 -30.59 -0.34 20.77
N THR A 128 -29.41 -0.95 20.84
CA THR A 128 -28.34 -0.68 21.78
C THR A 128 -27.45 0.46 21.27
N GLN A 129 -27.84 1.70 21.61
CA GLN A 129 -26.91 2.83 21.58
C GLN A 129 -25.66 2.46 22.41
N GLN A 130 -24.50 2.24 21.76
CA GLN A 130 -23.23 2.32 22.48
C GLN A 130 -23.00 3.78 22.87
N LEU A 131 -23.55 4.12 24.04
CA LEU A 131 -23.43 5.40 24.69
C LEU A 131 -21.98 5.62 25.10
N THR A 132 -21.39 6.68 24.56
CA THR A 132 -20.11 7.24 25.00
C THR A 132 -20.18 7.77 26.43
N LEU A 133 -19.02 8.25 26.92
CA LEU A 133 -18.72 8.98 28.16
C LEU A 133 -19.70 10.13 28.54
N ASP A 134 -20.83 10.29 27.84
CA ASP A 134 -21.94 11.18 28.15
C ASP A 134 -23.27 10.42 28.36
N ALA A 135 -23.24 9.22 28.96
CA ALA A 135 -24.28 8.86 29.93
C ALA A 135 -24.13 9.76 31.17
N VAL A 136 -24.20 11.06 30.93
CA VAL A 136 -24.23 12.11 31.92
C VAL A 136 -25.35 11.72 32.85
N THR A 137 -25.04 11.52 34.14
CA THR A 137 -26.09 11.40 35.13
C THR A 137 -27.01 12.61 35.02
N GLU A 138 -28.26 12.53 35.48
CA GLU A 138 -29.23 13.65 35.39
C GLU A 138 -28.66 15.01 35.90
N ASN A 139 -27.54 15.00 36.63
CA ASN A 139 -26.88 16.16 37.24
C ASN A 139 -25.60 16.68 36.54
N LYS A 140 -25.07 16.08 35.46
CA LYS A 140 -23.89 16.58 34.71
C LYS A 140 -22.55 16.70 35.46
N GLN A 141 -22.31 15.87 36.46
CA GLN A 141 -21.10 15.98 37.32
C GLN A 141 -20.04 14.90 37.07
N ASP A 142 -20.41 13.81 36.42
CA ASP A 142 -19.70 12.54 36.39
C ASP A 142 -20.01 11.73 35.13
N VAL A 143 -19.16 10.75 34.87
CA VAL A 143 -19.14 9.89 33.68
C VAL A 143 -19.17 8.44 34.10
N LEU A 144 -19.88 7.61 33.32
CA LEU A 144 -19.85 6.15 33.43
C LEU A 144 -18.95 5.56 32.35
N ILE A 145 -17.85 4.96 32.78
CA ILE A 145 -16.86 4.30 31.91
C ILE A 145 -17.25 2.83 31.75
N PRO A 146 -17.59 2.34 30.55
CA PRO A 146 -17.79 0.91 30.32
C PRO A 146 -16.44 0.18 30.37
N VAL A 147 -16.36 -0.89 31.15
CA VAL A 147 -15.19 -1.76 31.30
C VAL A 147 -15.62 -3.19 30.94
N PRO A 148 -15.24 -3.69 29.76
CA PRO A 148 -15.49 -5.08 29.39
C PRO A 148 -14.59 -6.00 30.25
N LEU A 149 -15.18 -7.07 30.78
CA LEU A 149 -14.50 -8.05 31.61
C LEU A 149 -14.47 -9.40 30.89
N PRO A 150 -13.40 -10.20 31.01
CA PRO A 150 -13.26 -11.54 30.43
C PRO A 150 -14.09 -12.56 31.21
N VAL A 151 -15.37 -12.26 31.40
CA VAL A 151 -16.38 -13.07 32.07
C VAL A 151 -17.47 -13.28 31.04
N GLU A 152 -17.49 -14.46 30.44
CA GLU A 152 -18.55 -14.85 29.51
C GLU A 152 -19.87 -14.97 30.29
N VAL A 153 -20.91 -14.34 29.75
CA VAL A 153 -22.25 -14.32 30.33
C VAL A 153 -23.26 -14.48 29.19
N ASP A 154 -24.37 -15.17 29.47
CA ASP A 154 -25.48 -15.21 28.52
C ASP A 154 -26.08 -13.79 28.41
N GLU A 155 -26.33 -13.31 27.18
CA GLU A 155 -26.85 -11.95 26.93
C GLU A 155 -28.20 -11.70 27.63
N ASP A 156 -28.97 -12.76 27.91
CA ASP A 156 -30.24 -12.71 28.63
C ASP A 156 -30.07 -12.55 30.16
N ASP A 157 -28.91 -12.91 30.71
CA ASP A 157 -28.66 -12.99 32.16
C ASP A 157 -27.79 -11.82 32.68
N ALA A 158 -27.19 -11.03 31.79
CA ALA A 158 -26.35 -9.89 32.12
C ALA A 158 -26.98 -8.55 31.72
N PRO A 159 -26.84 -7.49 32.56
CA PRO A 159 -27.44 -6.19 32.27
C PRO A 159 -26.81 -5.46 31.06
N GLU A 160 -25.56 -5.77 30.72
CA GLU A 160 -24.84 -5.22 29.57
C GLU A 160 -23.72 -6.18 29.15
N THR A 161 -23.61 -6.46 27.84
CA THR A 161 -22.59 -7.34 27.25
C THR A 161 -21.93 -6.69 26.03
N ASP A 162 -20.70 -7.09 25.75
CA ASP A 162 -19.94 -6.73 24.55
C ASP A 162 -19.28 -8.01 24.01
N ASP A 163 -19.67 -8.45 22.81
CA ASP A 163 -19.27 -9.75 22.22
C ASP A 163 -19.43 -10.96 23.18
N GLY A 164 -20.52 -11.00 23.95
CA GLY A 164 -20.79 -12.07 24.92
C GLY A 164 -20.02 -11.98 26.25
N PHE A 165 -19.28 -10.90 26.47
CA PHE A 165 -18.55 -10.62 27.70
C PHE A 165 -19.26 -9.60 28.58
N LEU A 166 -19.23 -9.80 29.90
CA LEU A 166 -19.84 -8.88 30.87
C LEU A 166 -19.20 -7.49 30.81
N VAL A 167 -20.02 -6.45 30.71
CA VAL A 167 -19.59 -5.05 30.81
C VAL A 167 -20.03 -4.48 32.16
N ARG A 168 -19.10 -3.81 32.87
CA ARG A 168 -19.40 -3.05 34.08
C ARG A 168 -19.10 -1.58 33.88
N ARG A 169 -19.96 -0.71 34.39
CA ARG A 169 -19.76 0.74 34.33
C ARG A 169 -19.13 1.25 35.61
N VAL A 170 -18.03 2.00 35.49
CA VAL A 170 -17.37 2.68 36.61
C VAL A 170 -17.69 4.15 36.58
N ARG A 171 -18.19 4.66 37.71
CA ARG A 171 -18.50 6.07 37.88
C ARG A 171 -17.23 6.88 38.17
N MET A 172 -17.04 7.97 37.43
CA MET A 172 -15.90 8.87 37.57
C MET A 172 -16.27 10.34 37.49
N PRO A 173 -15.68 11.23 38.32
CA PRO A 173 -15.93 12.66 38.21
C PRO A 173 -15.27 13.25 36.98
N LEU A 174 -15.94 14.19 36.31
CA LEU A 174 -15.31 15.02 35.28
C LEU A 174 -14.23 15.93 35.87
N PHE A 175 -13.18 16.21 35.09
CA PHE A 175 -12.12 17.13 35.50
C PHE A 175 -12.65 18.52 35.89
N GLU A 176 -13.59 19.07 35.14
CA GLU A 176 -14.21 20.37 35.45
C GLU A 176 -14.99 20.34 36.77
N THR A 177 -15.64 19.21 37.10
CA THR A 177 -16.39 19.05 38.35
C THR A 177 -15.46 19.06 39.56
N ILE A 178 -14.36 18.32 39.50
CA ILE A 178 -13.40 18.26 40.61
C ILE A 178 -12.66 19.58 40.79
N LYS A 179 -12.33 20.27 39.69
CA LYS A 179 -11.67 21.57 39.69
C LYS A 179 -12.50 22.62 40.43
N LEU A 180 -13.82 22.65 40.19
CA LEU A 180 -14.74 23.53 40.90
C LEU A 180 -14.91 23.17 42.38
N GLY A 181 -14.71 21.90 42.75
CA GLY A 181 -15.05 21.37 44.07
C GLY A 181 -13.90 21.25 45.07
N THR A 182 -12.64 21.15 44.62
CA THR A 182 -11.59 20.55 45.47
C THR A 182 -10.17 21.12 45.34
N GLY A 183 -9.98 22.24 44.62
CA GLY A 183 -8.67 22.91 44.50
C GLY A 183 -7.61 22.17 43.66
N VAL A 184 -8.01 21.08 43.00
CA VAL A 184 -7.26 20.40 41.94
C VAL A 184 -7.35 21.25 40.68
N ASP A 185 -6.26 21.87 40.26
CA ASP A 185 -6.30 22.92 39.23
C ASP A 185 -5.84 22.44 37.84
N ASN A 186 -5.14 21.29 37.77
CA ASN A 186 -4.61 20.73 36.53
C ASN A 186 -4.81 19.20 36.42
N PHE A 187 -4.70 18.67 35.19
CA PHE A 187 -4.95 17.26 34.90
C PHE A 187 -3.95 16.30 35.54
N GLY A 188 -2.70 16.71 35.76
CA GLY A 188 -1.71 15.87 36.45
C GLY A 188 -2.09 15.64 37.92
N GLU A 189 -2.58 16.68 38.60
CA GLU A 189 -3.13 16.57 39.96
C GLU A 189 -4.39 15.71 40.00
N TYR A 190 -5.28 15.84 39.01
CA TYR A 190 -6.46 14.98 38.89
C TYR A 190 -6.08 13.50 38.69
N PHE A 191 -5.14 13.22 37.79
CA PHE A 191 -4.66 11.86 37.54
C PHE A 191 -4.00 11.25 38.78
N ALA A 192 -3.17 12.01 39.50
CA ALA A 192 -2.59 11.61 40.77
C ALA A 192 -3.67 11.31 41.84
N ALA A 193 -4.73 12.11 41.90
CA ALA A 193 -5.85 11.87 42.81
C ALA A 193 -6.62 10.59 42.44
N LEU A 194 -6.88 10.35 41.15
CA LEU A 194 -7.49 9.10 40.67
C LEU A 194 -6.64 7.87 41.02
N GLN A 195 -5.32 7.99 40.87
CA GLN A 195 -4.39 6.94 41.29
C GLN A 195 -4.48 6.64 42.80
N GLY A 196 -4.67 7.67 43.62
CA GLY A 196 -4.93 7.53 45.06
C GLY A 196 -6.27 6.86 45.36
N VAL A 197 -7.33 7.22 44.64
CA VAL A 197 -8.66 6.59 44.73
C VAL A 197 -8.57 5.09 44.42
N LEU A 198 -7.95 4.72 43.31
CA LEU A 198 -7.79 3.32 42.90
C LEU A 198 -6.93 2.53 43.89
N ASP A 199 -5.91 3.14 44.49
CA ASP A 199 -5.11 2.53 45.54
C ASP A 199 -5.89 2.33 46.84
N ASN A 200 -6.75 3.29 47.18
CA ASN A 200 -7.62 3.17 48.33
C ASN A 200 -8.57 1.98 48.18
N VAL A 201 -9.17 1.80 46.99
CA VAL A 201 -10.01 0.63 46.68
C VAL A 201 -9.22 -0.67 46.80
N LYS A 202 -7.98 -0.73 46.28
CA LYS A 202 -7.10 -1.91 46.43
C LYS A 202 -6.76 -2.24 47.88
N ASP A 203 -6.54 -1.24 48.72
CA ASP A 203 -6.23 -1.47 50.13
C ASP A 203 -7.47 -2.02 50.87
N HIS A 204 -8.68 -1.55 50.54
CA HIS A 204 -9.93 -2.15 51.00
C HIS A 204 -10.11 -3.58 50.49
N MET A 205 -9.73 -3.88 49.23
CA MET A 205 -9.74 -5.26 48.70
C MET A 205 -8.86 -6.21 49.51
N LYS A 206 -7.64 -5.78 49.86
CA LYS A 206 -6.73 -6.59 50.69
C LYS A 206 -7.31 -6.83 52.08
N LEU A 207 -7.93 -5.81 52.68
CA LEU A 207 -8.63 -5.97 53.96
C LEU A 207 -9.82 -6.94 53.82
N ALA A 208 -10.58 -6.87 52.73
CA ALA A 208 -11.67 -7.82 52.46
C ALA A 208 -11.19 -9.27 52.29
N GLU A 209 -9.96 -9.49 51.81
CA GLU A 209 -9.33 -10.82 51.80
C GLU A 209 -8.92 -11.28 53.20
N GLU A 210 -8.46 -10.36 54.06
CA GLU A 210 -8.06 -10.66 55.44
C GLU A 210 -9.26 -10.95 56.36
N PHE A 211 -10.35 -10.18 56.24
CA PHE A 211 -11.53 -10.24 57.11
C PHE A 211 -12.66 -11.14 56.57
N GLY A 212 -12.63 -11.54 55.30
CA GLY A 212 -13.60 -12.47 54.72
C GLY A 212 -15.04 -11.93 54.70
N ASP A 213 -16.02 -12.78 55.00
CA ASP A 213 -17.46 -12.45 54.94
C ASP A 213 -17.90 -11.35 55.95
N ASP A 214 -17.06 -11.05 56.94
CA ASP A 214 -17.32 -10.02 57.96
C ASP A 214 -16.82 -8.62 57.52
N PHE A 215 -16.29 -8.48 56.30
CA PHE A 215 -15.80 -7.19 55.79
C PHE A 215 -16.94 -6.25 55.38
N ASP A 216 -16.85 -5.01 55.84
CA ASP A 216 -17.75 -3.93 55.46
C ASP A 216 -17.23 -3.23 54.20
N TRP A 217 -18.04 -3.24 53.14
CA TRP A 217 -17.68 -2.70 51.83
C TRP A 217 -17.96 -1.19 51.69
N GLU A 218 -18.58 -0.55 52.70
CA GLU A 218 -18.73 0.89 52.73
C GLU A 218 -17.38 1.58 52.99
N TYR A 219 -17.07 2.64 52.25
CA TYR A 219 -15.87 3.42 52.45
C TYR A 219 -15.85 4.04 53.85
N GLN A 220 -14.77 3.80 54.61
CA GLN A 220 -14.63 4.32 55.96
C GLN A 220 -13.63 5.48 56.07
N SER A 221 -12.39 5.29 55.59
CA SER A 221 -11.32 6.29 55.69
C SER A 221 -10.07 5.89 54.88
N GLY A 222 -9.09 6.78 54.80
CA GLY A 222 -7.74 6.48 54.28
C GLY A 222 -7.47 7.05 52.90
N LEU A 223 -8.48 7.62 52.23
CA LEU A 223 -8.35 8.20 50.90
C LEU A 223 -7.38 9.37 50.87
N ALA A 224 -7.38 10.23 51.90
CA ALA A 224 -6.41 11.33 52.01
C ALA A 224 -4.95 10.83 52.03
N GLY A 225 -4.68 9.71 52.71
CA GLY A 225 -3.36 9.08 52.73
C GLY A 225 -2.97 8.46 51.38
N SER A 226 -3.93 7.79 50.73
CA SER A 226 -3.71 7.21 49.40
C SER A 226 -3.45 8.28 48.34
N ILE A 227 -4.17 9.41 48.37
CA ILE A 227 -3.96 10.55 47.49
C ILE A 227 -2.63 11.24 47.80
N GLY A 228 -2.32 11.47 49.08
CA GLY A 228 -1.06 12.07 49.54
C GLY A 228 0.20 11.26 49.20
N THR A 229 0.05 10.03 48.73
CA THR A 229 1.17 9.23 48.17
C THR A 229 1.67 9.82 46.84
N TYR A 230 0.77 10.44 46.08
CA TYR A 230 0.99 10.91 44.71
C TYR A 230 1.07 12.43 44.57
N THR A 231 0.65 13.16 45.61
CA THR A 231 0.66 14.63 45.66
C THR A 231 1.14 15.12 47.02
N SER A 232 2.01 16.11 47.03
CA SER A 232 2.45 16.81 48.24
C SER A 232 1.50 17.96 48.64
N ARG A 233 0.54 18.30 47.79
CA ARG A 233 -0.47 19.35 48.01
C ARG A 233 -1.63 18.78 48.82
N ASP A 234 -1.95 19.44 49.93
CA ASP A 234 -3.14 19.13 50.73
C ASP A 234 -4.35 19.81 50.08
N TYR A 235 -5.34 19.02 49.69
CA TYR A 235 -6.51 19.51 49.00
C TYR A 235 -7.73 19.44 49.91
N ASP A 236 -8.18 20.59 50.37
CA ASP A 236 -9.37 20.70 51.21
C ASP A 236 -10.61 20.14 50.45
N GLY A 237 -11.22 19.09 51.00
CA GLY A 237 -12.47 18.53 50.49
C GLY A 237 -12.34 17.45 49.40
N VAL A 238 -11.13 17.12 48.93
CA VAL A 238 -10.92 16.03 47.94
C VAL A 238 -11.42 14.68 48.46
N GLU A 239 -11.18 14.36 49.74
CA GLU A 239 -11.62 13.10 50.34
C GLU A 239 -13.16 12.99 50.34
N ALA A 240 -13.85 14.05 50.78
CA ALA A 240 -15.31 14.07 50.80
C ALA A 240 -15.91 14.04 49.38
N PHE A 241 -15.21 14.61 48.40
CA PHE A 241 -15.63 14.62 47.01
C PHE A 241 -15.54 13.24 46.36
N PHE A 242 -14.44 12.51 46.58
CA PHE A 242 -14.22 11.21 45.96
C PHE A 242 -14.87 10.03 46.68
N ALA A 243 -15.25 10.17 47.95
CA ALA A 243 -15.86 9.10 48.73
C ALA A 243 -17.03 8.37 48.00
N PRO A 244 -18.00 9.06 47.37
CA PRO A 244 -19.08 8.39 46.64
C PRO A 244 -18.62 7.57 45.43
N TYR A 245 -17.47 7.91 44.83
CA TYR A 245 -16.89 7.17 43.71
C TYR A 245 -16.09 5.97 44.20
N VAL A 246 -15.44 6.08 45.36
CA VAL A 246 -14.81 4.94 46.04
C VAL A 246 -15.87 3.90 46.39
N ASP A 247 -17.01 4.32 46.95
CA ASP A 247 -18.13 3.43 47.26
C ASP A 247 -18.65 2.69 46.02
N ASP A 248 -18.86 3.40 44.90
CA ASP A 248 -19.29 2.79 43.62
C ASP A 248 -18.28 1.76 43.10
N MET A 249 -16.98 2.04 43.20
CA MET A 249 -15.94 1.09 42.83
C MET A 249 -15.89 -0.12 43.77
N LEU A 250 -16.07 0.08 45.08
CA LEU A 250 -16.11 -1.01 46.06
C LEU A 250 -17.32 -1.92 45.84
N GLU A 251 -18.48 -1.37 45.49
CA GLU A 251 -19.67 -2.14 45.11
C GLU A 251 -19.41 -2.98 43.85
N ASN A 252 -18.80 -2.39 42.81
CA ASN A 252 -18.40 -3.12 41.62
C ASN A 252 -17.43 -4.27 41.93
N VAL A 253 -16.44 -4.05 42.80
CA VAL A 253 -15.50 -5.07 43.23
C VAL A 253 -16.17 -6.17 44.04
N ARG A 254 -17.05 -5.80 44.97
CA ARG A 254 -17.84 -6.73 45.78
C ARG A 254 -18.64 -7.66 44.89
N TYR A 255 -19.37 -7.10 43.92
CA TYR A 255 -20.14 -7.86 42.93
C TYR A 255 -19.27 -8.90 42.21
N LEU A 256 -18.09 -8.50 41.73
CA LEU A 256 -17.18 -9.43 41.03
C LEU A 256 -16.62 -10.51 41.95
N LYS A 257 -16.36 -10.18 43.21
CA LYS A 257 -15.89 -11.15 44.20
C LYS A 257 -16.99 -12.14 44.59
N GLU A 258 -18.22 -11.68 44.79
CA GLU A 258 -19.35 -12.52 45.21
C GLU A 258 -19.87 -13.40 44.07
N GLU A 259 -20.03 -12.85 42.85
CA GLU A 259 -20.65 -13.56 41.73
C GLU A 259 -19.64 -14.34 40.86
N HIS A 260 -18.40 -13.87 40.77
CA HIS A 260 -17.39 -14.45 39.86
C HIS A 260 -16.10 -14.91 40.57
N ASN A 261 -15.98 -14.71 41.88
CA ASN A 261 -14.84 -15.10 42.71
C ASN A 261 -13.47 -14.63 42.16
N ASP A 262 -13.43 -13.45 41.51
CA ASP A 262 -12.19 -12.93 40.92
C ASP A 262 -11.95 -11.45 41.19
N GLY A 263 -11.21 -11.16 42.27
CA GLY A 263 -10.72 -9.81 42.59
C GLY A 263 -9.59 -9.32 41.67
N ARG A 264 -8.98 -10.18 40.85
CA ARG A 264 -7.87 -9.78 39.95
C ARG A 264 -8.36 -8.96 38.77
N LEU A 265 -9.66 -9.02 38.48
CA LEU A 265 -10.31 -8.22 37.43
C LEU A 265 -10.25 -6.72 37.71
N PHE A 266 -10.06 -6.28 38.97
CA PHE A 266 -9.92 -4.86 39.32
C PHE A 266 -8.76 -4.17 38.58
N LYS A 267 -7.69 -4.90 38.26
CA LYS A 267 -6.58 -4.34 37.48
C LYS A 267 -7.04 -3.82 36.11
N MET A 268 -8.01 -4.48 35.47
CA MET A 268 -8.53 -4.00 34.17
C MET A 268 -9.36 -2.74 34.31
N PHE A 269 -10.08 -2.56 35.42
CA PHE A 269 -10.77 -1.30 35.70
C PHE A 269 -9.79 -0.16 35.86
N GLU A 270 -8.76 -0.37 36.67
CA GLU A 270 -7.67 0.58 36.85
C GLU A 270 -7.00 0.93 35.51
N ASP A 271 -6.58 -0.07 34.73
CA ASP A 271 -5.89 0.15 33.46
C ASP A 271 -6.81 0.87 32.45
N THR A 272 -8.10 0.51 32.38
CA THR A 272 -9.07 1.13 31.46
C THR A 272 -9.34 2.59 31.83
N VAL A 273 -9.57 2.86 33.11
CA VAL A 273 -9.81 4.22 33.62
C VAL A 273 -8.61 5.12 33.35
N LEU A 274 -7.40 4.67 33.74
CA LEU A 274 -6.20 5.49 33.60
C LEU A 274 -5.87 5.69 32.11
N ALA A 275 -6.03 4.65 31.28
CA ALA A 275 -5.87 4.76 29.84
C ALA A 275 -6.80 5.82 29.25
N LEU A 276 -8.08 5.83 29.61
CA LEU A 276 -9.05 6.79 29.08
C LEU A 276 -8.70 8.24 29.43
N VAL A 277 -8.18 8.49 30.64
CA VAL A 277 -7.75 9.82 31.04
C VAL A 277 -6.53 10.26 30.24
N VAL A 278 -5.51 9.41 30.21
CA VAL A 278 -4.23 9.64 29.50
C VAL A 278 -4.44 9.84 28.01
N LYS A 279 -5.31 9.04 27.39
CA LYS A 279 -5.62 9.05 25.96
C LYS A 279 -6.56 10.17 25.56
N ASN A 280 -7.52 10.58 26.38
CA ASN A 280 -8.53 11.54 25.92
C ASN A 280 -8.35 12.94 26.48
N TYR A 281 -7.72 13.10 27.64
CA TYR A 281 -7.74 14.35 28.40
C TYR A 281 -6.37 14.96 28.67
N MET A 282 -5.29 14.25 28.35
CA MET A 282 -3.93 14.79 28.46
C MET A 282 -3.44 15.33 27.11
N GLU A 283 -2.61 16.37 27.22
CA GLU A 283 -1.81 16.94 26.13
C GLU A 283 -0.34 16.54 26.30
N TYR A 284 0.38 16.52 25.19
CA TYR A 284 1.74 16.04 25.10
C TYR A 284 2.62 17.02 24.32
N ASP A 285 3.81 17.27 24.85
CA ASP A 285 4.84 18.04 24.15
C ASP A 285 5.40 17.23 22.96
N TYR A 286 5.39 15.90 23.06
CA TYR A 286 5.88 15.01 22.02
C TYR A 286 4.95 13.82 21.77
N VAL A 287 4.67 13.55 20.51
CA VAL A 287 4.01 12.33 20.06
C VAL A 287 4.95 11.62 19.10
N VAL A 288 5.45 10.44 19.48
CA VAL A 288 6.42 9.69 18.66
C VAL A 288 5.97 8.26 18.49
N GLY A 289 6.35 7.61 17.40
CA GLY A 289 6.06 6.18 17.27
C GLY A 289 6.14 5.64 15.86
N ASN A 290 5.77 4.37 15.77
CA ASN A 290 5.61 3.63 14.52
C ASN A 290 4.17 3.09 14.44
N PRO A 291 3.22 3.90 13.93
CA PRO A 291 1.82 3.47 13.80
C PRO A 291 1.66 2.20 12.95
N PRO A 292 0.57 1.43 13.10
CA PRO A 292 0.39 0.15 12.41
C PRO A 292 0.09 0.30 10.90
N TYR A 293 0.77 -0.51 10.08
CA TYR A 293 0.64 -0.50 8.61
C TYR A 293 -0.39 -1.53 8.12
N VAL A 294 -1.66 -1.30 8.46
CA VAL A 294 -2.76 -2.23 8.16
C VAL A 294 -3.78 -1.54 7.26
N ARG A 295 -4.17 -2.19 6.17
CA ARG A 295 -5.23 -1.71 5.28
C ARG A 295 -6.59 -1.78 5.96
N VAL A 296 -7.41 -0.74 5.77
CA VAL A 296 -8.78 -0.67 6.31
C VAL A 296 -9.64 -1.88 5.92
N GLN A 297 -9.41 -2.48 4.75
CA GLN A 297 -10.13 -3.65 4.24
C GLN A 297 -10.03 -4.88 5.15
N ASN A 298 -8.98 -4.95 5.97
CA ASN A 298 -8.75 -6.05 6.92
C ASN A 298 -9.47 -5.84 8.27
N LEU A 299 -10.16 -4.71 8.46
CA LEU A 299 -10.92 -4.42 9.67
C LEU A 299 -12.39 -4.86 9.54
N PRO A 300 -13.06 -5.14 10.68
CA PRO A 300 -14.51 -5.27 10.74
C PRO A 300 -15.23 -3.98 10.29
N GLU A 301 -16.40 -4.12 9.66
CA GLU A 301 -17.13 -3.00 9.05
C GLU A 301 -17.55 -1.90 10.06
N GLN A 302 -17.92 -2.30 11.28
CA GLN A 302 -18.24 -1.36 12.35
C GLN A 302 -17.05 -0.47 12.72
N GLN A 303 -15.84 -1.04 12.76
CA GLN A 303 -14.62 -0.26 13.05
C GLN A 303 -14.31 0.72 11.92
N LYS A 304 -14.48 0.33 10.66
CA LYS A 304 -14.28 1.24 9.52
C LYS A 304 -15.23 2.44 9.60
N THR A 305 -16.51 2.15 9.82
CA THR A 305 -17.56 3.18 9.96
C THR A 305 -17.26 4.11 11.13
N MET A 306 -16.72 3.58 12.24
CA MET A 306 -16.34 4.38 13.39
C MET A 306 -15.17 5.32 13.06
N LEU A 307 -14.11 4.81 12.43
CA LEU A 307 -12.93 5.61 12.05
C LEU A 307 -13.30 6.72 11.06
N GLU A 308 -14.10 6.41 10.04
CA GLU A 308 -14.55 7.37 9.03
C GLU A 308 -15.41 8.51 9.59
N LYS A 309 -16.09 8.28 10.72
CA LYS A 309 -16.86 9.32 11.41
C LYS A 309 -16.02 10.16 12.36
N LEU A 310 -14.90 9.62 12.86
CA LEU A 310 -14.08 10.28 13.87
C LEU A 310 -12.95 11.11 13.28
N TYR A 311 -12.45 10.73 12.10
CA TYR A 311 -11.21 11.25 11.55
C TYR A 311 -11.43 11.74 10.12
N THR A 312 -10.89 12.92 9.81
CA THR A 312 -10.83 13.48 8.46
C THR A 312 -9.78 12.74 7.62
N ALA A 313 -8.73 12.19 8.26
CA ALA A 313 -7.62 11.51 7.60
C ALA A 313 -7.99 10.20 6.86
N THR A 314 -9.26 9.81 6.87
CA THR A 314 -9.75 8.56 6.28
C THR A 314 -10.38 8.80 4.92
N THR A 315 -9.63 8.57 3.83
CA THR A 315 -10.14 8.69 2.45
C THR A 315 -10.07 7.35 1.72
N GLY A 316 -11.21 6.85 1.21
CA GLY A 316 -11.25 5.63 0.40
C GLY A 316 -10.65 4.40 1.11
N ASN A 317 -9.74 3.69 0.43
CA ASN A 317 -9.09 2.49 0.98
C ASN A 317 -7.79 2.85 1.72
N TYR A 318 -7.90 3.61 2.82
CA TYR A 318 -6.77 4.10 3.60
C TYR A 318 -6.09 3.01 4.46
N ASP A 319 -4.88 3.32 4.93
CA ASP A 319 -4.17 2.55 5.94
C ASP A 319 -4.38 3.14 7.34
N ILE A 320 -4.38 2.29 8.37
CA ILE A 320 -4.69 2.69 9.75
C ILE A 320 -3.72 3.76 10.28
N TYR A 321 -2.49 3.88 9.78
CA TYR A 321 -1.60 4.95 10.22
C TYR A 321 -2.13 6.36 9.90
N CYS A 322 -3.04 6.52 8.93
CA CYS A 322 -3.62 7.83 8.59
C CYS A 322 -4.38 8.46 9.78
N PRO A 323 -5.40 7.81 10.38
CA PRO A 323 -6.05 8.35 11.58
C PRO A 323 -5.12 8.45 12.80
N PHE A 324 -3.99 7.72 12.86
CA PHE A 324 -2.99 7.92 13.92
C PHE A 324 -2.28 9.27 13.84
N TYR A 325 -2.06 9.81 12.63
CA TYR A 325 -1.52 11.17 12.47
C TYR A 325 -2.50 12.21 13.02
N GLU A 326 -3.77 12.18 12.60
CA GLU A 326 -4.79 13.11 13.12
C GLU A 326 -4.93 12.99 14.64
N ARG A 327 -4.98 11.76 15.14
CA ARG A 327 -5.04 11.50 16.59
C ARG A 327 -3.79 12.00 17.32
N GLY A 328 -2.62 11.91 16.70
CA GLY A 328 -1.37 12.40 17.23
C GLY A 328 -1.32 13.92 17.30
N LEU A 329 -1.78 14.62 16.25
CA LEU A 329 -1.86 16.08 16.22
C LEU A 329 -2.88 16.61 17.24
N ASP A 330 -4.03 15.94 17.39
CA ASP A 330 -5.07 16.22 18.41
C ASP A 330 -4.51 16.24 19.86
N TRP A 331 -3.36 15.60 20.10
CA TRP A 331 -2.73 15.51 21.42
C TRP A 331 -1.65 16.54 21.69
N LEU A 332 -1.15 17.20 20.66
CA LEU A 332 -0.02 18.11 20.82
C LEU A 332 -0.41 19.30 21.69
N SER A 333 0.49 19.67 22.60
CA SER A 333 0.38 20.94 23.31
C SER A 333 0.42 22.09 22.31
N GLU A 334 -0.53 23.03 22.44
CA GLU A 334 -0.69 24.16 21.53
C GLU A 334 0.64 24.93 21.33
N ASP A 335 0.91 25.33 20.09
CA ASP A 335 2.06 26.12 19.61
C ASP A 335 3.46 25.50 19.82
N THR A 336 3.58 24.38 20.52
CA THR A 336 4.86 23.87 21.03
C THR A 336 5.06 22.39 20.79
N GLY A 337 3.98 21.61 20.78
CA GLY A 337 4.03 20.17 20.64
C GLY A 337 4.57 19.75 19.28
N ARG A 338 5.29 18.64 19.27
CA ARG A 338 5.86 18.04 18.05
C ARG A 338 5.49 16.58 17.90
N LEU A 339 5.21 16.20 16.67
CA LEU A 339 4.94 14.84 16.26
C LEU A 339 6.10 14.31 15.42
N GLY A 340 6.48 13.05 15.66
CA GLY A 340 7.48 12.35 14.87
C GLY A 340 7.07 10.91 14.63
N TYR A 341 6.64 10.59 13.41
CA TYR A 341 6.24 9.24 13.03
C TYR A 341 7.08 8.67 11.90
N ILE A 342 7.19 7.34 11.90
CA ILE A 342 7.61 6.57 10.74
C ILE A 342 6.43 5.80 10.16
N THR A 343 6.13 6.06 8.89
CA THR A 343 5.03 5.42 8.13
C THR A 343 5.46 5.18 6.68
N PRO A 344 4.75 4.35 5.91
CA PRO A 344 4.99 4.27 4.46
C PRO A 344 4.85 5.65 3.81
N ASN A 345 5.67 5.95 2.81
CA ASN A 345 5.60 7.20 2.04
C ASN A 345 4.38 7.25 1.09
N GLN A 346 3.61 6.16 0.98
CA GLN A 346 2.49 6.02 0.06
C GLN A 346 1.43 7.11 0.23
N PHE A 347 1.19 7.60 1.45
CA PHE A 347 0.24 8.71 1.65
C PHE A 347 0.59 9.98 0.88
N ALA A 348 1.87 10.17 0.50
CA ALA A 348 2.30 11.30 -0.29
C ALA A 348 1.82 11.17 -1.76
N VAL A 349 1.72 9.95 -2.28
CA VAL A 349 1.53 9.68 -3.73
C VAL A 349 0.27 8.89 -4.07
N THR A 350 -0.52 8.44 -3.10
CA THR A 350 -1.77 7.71 -3.36
C THR A 350 -3.01 8.55 -3.09
N ASP A 351 -4.11 8.22 -3.76
CA ASP A 351 -5.38 8.94 -3.59
C ASP A 351 -5.97 8.75 -2.18
N TYR A 352 -5.75 7.60 -1.53
CA TYR A 352 -6.22 7.39 -0.15
C TYR A 352 -5.54 8.31 0.88
N GLY A 353 -4.39 8.88 0.53
CA GLY A 353 -3.63 9.80 1.38
C GLY A 353 -4.21 11.22 1.44
N GLU A 354 -5.21 11.56 0.61
CA GLU A 354 -5.78 12.90 0.49
C GLU A 354 -6.21 13.48 1.85
N GLY A 355 -7.02 12.75 2.63
CA GLY A 355 -7.47 13.21 3.94
C GLY A 355 -6.31 13.39 4.94
N LEU A 356 -5.29 12.53 4.88
CA LEU A 356 -4.10 12.71 5.72
C LEU A 356 -3.33 13.97 5.33
N ARG A 357 -3.15 14.22 4.03
CA ARG A 357 -2.52 15.44 3.52
C ARG A 357 -3.31 16.69 3.93
N GLU A 358 -4.64 16.63 3.90
CA GLU A 358 -5.52 17.69 4.40
C GLU A 358 -5.24 18.00 5.87
N VAL A 359 -5.27 16.99 6.73
CA VAL A 359 -5.03 17.14 8.17
C VAL A 359 -3.64 17.72 8.46
N LEU A 360 -2.59 17.19 7.82
CA LEU A 360 -1.22 17.66 8.03
C LEU A 360 -1.05 19.14 7.65
N LEU A 361 -1.64 19.60 6.54
CA LEU A 361 -1.56 21.00 6.12
C LEU A 361 -2.45 21.94 6.94
N ARG A 362 -3.58 21.42 7.44
CA ARG A 362 -4.52 22.17 8.27
C ARG A 362 -3.98 22.42 9.66
N ASP A 363 -3.40 21.41 10.28
CA ASP A 363 -3.14 21.40 11.73
C ASP A 363 -1.65 21.51 12.08
N SER A 364 -0.73 21.45 11.11
CA SER A 364 0.70 21.39 11.44
C SER A 364 1.64 22.13 10.49
N ARG A 365 2.73 22.62 11.06
CA ARG A 365 3.94 23.02 10.34
C ARG A 365 4.83 21.79 10.16
N ILE A 366 5.01 21.33 8.93
CA ILE A 366 5.85 20.17 8.65
C ILE A 366 7.32 20.63 8.72
N GLU A 367 8.06 20.19 9.72
CA GLU A 367 9.44 20.66 9.91
C GLU A 367 10.42 19.83 9.08
N LYS A 368 10.26 18.50 9.05
CA LYS A 368 11.18 17.60 8.35
C LYS A 368 10.47 16.41 7.72
N VAL A 369 10.94 16.01 6.55
CA VAL A 369 10.54 14.77 5.87
C VAL A 369 11.78 14.00 5.45
N TYR A 370 11.91 12.76 5.89
CA TYR A 370 12.94 11.84 5.42
C TYR A 370 12.27 10.77 4.56
N ASP A 371 12.52 10.76 3.26
CA ASP A 371 12.02 9.76 2.32
C ASP A 371 13.13 8.76 1.99
N PHE A 372 13.05 7.57 2.59
CA PHE A 372 14.05 6.52 2.40
C PHE A 372 13.78 5.65 1.17
N ARG A 373 12.66 5.84 0.46
CA ARG A 373 12.30 5.07 -0.76
C ARG A 373 12.59 3.57 -0.63
N ASP A 374 13.10 2.93 -1.68
CA ASP A 374 13.36 1.49 -1.75
C ASP A 374 14.68 1.06 -1.09
N SER A 375 15.30 1.90 -0.27
CA SER A 375 16.69 1.72 0.15
C SER A 375 16.98 0.50 1.03
N GLY A 376 15.98 -0.26 1.49
CA GLY A 376 16.20 -1.46 2.33
C GLY A 376 16.72 -1.18 3.76
N VAL A 377 17.03 0.07 4.10
CA VAL A 377 17.72 0.53 5.32
C VAL A 377 17.10 0.06 6.65
N PHE A 378 15.84 -0.35 6.65
CA PHE A 378 15.16 -0.82 7.85
C PHE A 378 14.72 -2.29 7.71
N GLU A 379 15.51 -3.20 8.28
CA GLU A 379 15.27 -4.68 8.26
C GLU A 379 13.85 -5.07 8.73
N ASP A 380 13.22 -4.27 9.62
CA ASP A 380 11.91 -4.54 10.23
C ASP A 380 10.74 -3.72 9.64
N ALA A 381 11.00 -2.75 8.75
CA ALA A 381 9.94 -1.91 8.17
C ALA A 381 9.53 -2.44 6.78
N THR A 382 8.23 -2.38 6.46
CA THR A 382 7.77 -2.63 5.07
C THR A 382 8.42 -1.64 4.10
N ASN A 383 8.55 -2.04 2.83
CA ASN A 383 9.08 -1.22 1.74
C ASN A 383 8.57 0.25 1.79
N TYR A 384 9.44 1.22 1.52
CA TYR A 384 9.17 2.67 1.42
C TYR A 384 8.88 3.44 2.73
N PRO A 385 9.77 3.38 3.74
CA PRO A 385 9.59 4.14 4.98
C PRO A 385 9.84 5.63 4.78
N ALA A 386 8.95 6.46 5.33
CA ALA A 386 9.12 7.90 5.50
C ALA A 386 9.03 8.28 6.97
N ILE A 387 9.93 9.19 7.41
CA ILE A 387 9.84 9.84 8.71
C ILE A 387 9.29 11.25 8.50
N VAL A 388 8.19 11.58 9.17
CA VAL A 388 7.59 12.91 9.16
C VAL A 388 7.71 13.52 10.55
N ILE A 389 8.35 14.69 10.61
CA ILE A 389 8.41 15.54 11.80
C ILE A 389 7.53 16.75 11.56
N ALA A 390 6.54 16.96 12.42
CA ALA A 390 5.61 18.06 12.36
C ALA A 390 5.50 18.74 13.72
N LYS A 391 5.12 20.01 13.71
CA LYS A 391 4.88 20.82 14.91
C LYS A 391 3.46 21.36 14.86
N ASP A 392 2.77 21.39 16.00
CA ASP A 392 1.53 22.13 16.13
C ASP A 392 1.75 23.60 15.73
N GLU A 393 0.90 24.08 14.83
CA GLU A 393 0.97 25.46 14.34
C GLU A 393 -0.43 25.90 13.91
N PRO A 394 -1.18 26.62 14.76
CA PRO A 394 -2.54 27.06 14.45
C PRO A 394 -2.58 28.21 13.44
N ASP A 395 -1.49 28.98 13.27
CA ASP A 395 -1.43 30.11 12.34
C ASP A 395 -1.22 29.66 10.88
N GLU A 396 -2.23 29.89 10.03
CA GLU A 396 -2.20 29.48 8.63
C GLU A 396 -1.10 30.16 7.82
N ASP A 397 -0.83 31.45 8.06
CA ASP A 397 0.22 32.18 7.37
C ASP A 397 1.60 31.61 7.73
N ALA A 398 1.83 31.23 8.99
CA ALA A 398 3.05 30.58 9.44
C ALA A 398 3.24 29.19 8.78
N ARG A 399 2.17 28.42 8.61
CA ARG A 399 2.20 27.13 7.88
C ARG A 399 2.50 27.31 6.40
N GLN A 400 1.86 28.28 5.74
CA GLN A 400 2.05 28.52 4.30
C GLN A 400 3.47 29.04 3.99
N ASN A 401 4.00 29.95 4.80
CA ASN A 401 5.35 30.51 4.62
C ASN A 401 6.47 29.58 5.14
N ASN A 402 6.16 28.31 5.43
CA ASN A 402 7.13 27.36 5.94
C ASN A 402 7.94 26.71 4.81
N ASP A 403 9.24 26.54 5.05
CA ASP A 403 10.10 25.66 4.26
C ASP A 403 10.32 24.34 5.04
N ILE A 404 10.03 23.22 4.37
CA ILE A 404 10.15 21.87 4.90
C ILE A 404 11.54 21.35 4.59
N ARG A 405 12.26 20.86 5.61
CA ARG A 405 13.54 20.20 5.39
C ARG A 405 13.33 18.77 4.90
N CYS A 406 13.73 18.51 3.66
CA CYS A 406 13.61 17.21 3.05
C CYS A 406 14.98 16.53 2.95
N VAL A 407 15.03 15.26 3.34
CA VAL A 407 16.13 14.35 3.04
C VAL A 407 15.57 13.21 2.20
N ARG A 408 16.09 13.04 0.99
CA ARG A 408 15.60 12.05 0.04
C ARG A 408 16.72 11.11 -0.32
N VAL A 409 16.51 9.81 -0.12
CA VAL A 409 17.44 8.78 -0.59
C VAL A 409 17.20 8.54 -2.08
N ARG A 410 18.27 8.40 -2.86
CA ARG A 410 18.20 8.16 -4.30
C ARG A 410 17.82 6.70 -4.58
N ALA A 411 17.03 6.50 -5.63
CA ALA A 411 16.43 5.20 -5.95
C ALA A 411 17.34 4.27 -6.77
N ASP A 412 18.50 4.78 -7.21
CA ASP A 412 19.37 4.15 -8.21
C ASP A 412 20.72 3.76 -7.59
N THR A 413 20.68 3.12 -6.43
CA THR A 413 21.86 2.45 -5.86
C THR A 413 21.93 1.04 -6.44
N ASP A 414 22.00 0.96 -7.77
CA ASP A 414 22.34 -0.23 -8.53
C ASP A 414 23.80 -0.59 -8.22
N ASP A 415 24.01 -1.39 -7.17
CA ASP A 415 25.08 -2.38 -7.02
C ASP A 415 25.19 -2.79 -5.53
N ASP A 416 24.89 -4.05 -5.25
CA ASP A 416 25.08 -4.76 -3.97
C ASP A 416 24.06 -4.42 -2.84
N ASP A 417 22.98 -5.22 -2.78
CA ASP A 417 22.02 -5.29 -1.65
C ASP A 417 22.73 -5.78 -0.37
N GLY A 418 23.57 -4.94 0.22
CA GLY A 418 24.37 -5.24 1.38
C GLY A 418 24.16 -4.23 2.51
N ARG A 419 24.29 -4.70 3.76
CA ARG A 419 24.30 -3.87 4.97
C ARG A 419 25.28 -2.69 4.91
N GLU A 420 26.33 -2.78 4.09
CA GLU A 420 27.31 -1.69 3.91
C GLU A 420 26.69 -0.46 3.21
N LEU A 421 25.78 -0.66 2.26
CA LEU A 421 25.05 0.43 1.60
C LEU A 421 24.05 1.08 2.56
N ASP A 422 23.33 0.26 3.34
CA ASP A 422 22.42 0.76 4.39
C ASP A 422 23.17 1.62 5.41
N GLU A 423 24.32 1.14 5.89
CA GLU A 423 25.18 1.89 6.81
C GLU A 423 25.67 3.19 6.19
N ALA A 424 26.08 3.19 4.91
CA ALA A 424 26.52 4.39 4.21
C ALA A 424 25.40 5.42 4.04
N ILE A 425 24.18 5.00 3.72
CA ILE A 425 23.00 5.88 3.63
C ILE A 425 22.69 6.49 5.00
N VAL A 426 22.65 5.66 6.05
CA VAL A 426 22.40 6.10 7.43
C VAL A 426 23.45 7.11 7.89
N ASP A 427 24.73 6.86 7.61
CA ASP A 427 25.83 7.75 7.95
C ASP A 427 25.79 9.05 7.14
N GLY A 428 25.49 8.99 5.85
CA GLY A 428 25.27 10.16 5.01
C GLY A 428 24.14 11.05 5.54
N VAL A 429 22.98 10.46 5.85
CA VAL A 429 21.85 11.18 6.45
C VAL A 429 22.26 11.77 7.80
N ARG A 430 22.96 11.02 8.67
CA ARG A 430 23.43 11.54 9.97
C ARG A 430 24.35 12.74 9.83
N ALA A 431 25.26 12.71 8.86
CA ALA A 431 26.25 13.76 8.66
C ALA A 431 25.64 15.02 8.04
N HIS A 432 24.66 14.87 7.13
CA HIS A 432 24.23 15.96 6.25
C HIS A 432 22.75 16.34 6.34
N ARG A 433 21.93 15.67 7.18
CA ARG A 433 20.50 15.99 7.35
C ARG A 433 20.18 17.46 7.67
N ASP A 434 21.16 18.22 8.17
CA ASP A 434 21.00 19.62 8.54
C ASP A 434 21.71 20.59 7.57
N ASP A 435 22.17 20.10 6.41
CA ASP A 435 22.89 20.85 5.37
C ASP A 435 22.06 21.00 4.07
N PRO A 436 21.11 21.96 3.99
CA PRO A 436 20.37 22.23 2.76
C PRO A 436 21.26 22.49 1.55
N GLY A 437 20.97 21.83 0.44
CA GLY A 437 21.74 21.85 -0.81
C GLY A 437 22.83 20.78 -0.90
N TYR A 438 23.01 19.96 0.14
CA TYR A 438 23.87 18.78 0.04
C TYR A 438 23.27 17.75 -0.93
N SER A 439 24.11 17.19 -1.78
CA SER A 439 23.74 16.15 -2.73
C SER A 439 24.96 15.30 -3.04
N ASP A 440 24.81 13.98 -2.96
CA ASP A 440 25.81 13.00 -3.37
C ASP A 440 25.13 11.84 -4.15
N ASP A 441 25.85 10.72 -4.29
CA ASP A 441 25.33 9.56 -5.02
C ASP A 441 24.18 8.86 -4.26
N LEU A 442 24.03 9.08 -2.95
CA LEU A 442 23.08 8.39 -2.08
C LEU A 442 21.90 9.26 -1.67
N ILE A 443 22.12 10.54 -1.35
CA ILE A 443 21.10 11.40 -0.74
C ILE A 443 21.07 12.80 -1.34
N ASP A 444 19.88 13.39 -1.30
CA ASP A 444 19.64 14.82 -1.51
C ASP A 444 19.06 15.44 -0.24
N VAL A 445 19.60 16.59 0.16
CA VAL A 445 19.09 17.40 1.28
C VAL A 445 18.69 18.77 0.75
N PHE A 446 17.43 19.15 0.93
CA PHE A 446 16.89 20.39 0.36
C PHE A 446 15.76 20.95 1.22
N GLU A 447 15.41 22.21 0.95
CA GLU A 447 14.23 22.85 1.54
C GLU A 447 13.11 22.85 0.47
N PHE A 448 11.88 22.52 0.88
CA PHE A 448 10.71 22.46 0.02
C PHE A 448 9.58 23.36 0.58
N PRO A 449 9.04 24.33 -0.19
CA PRO A 449 8.02 25.25 0.34
C PRO A 449 6.70 24.53 0.64
N GLN A 450 6.21 24.61 1.87
CA GLN A 450 4.95 23.98 2.29
C GLN A 450 3.74 24.54 1.53
N GLU A 451 3.75 25.82 1.10
CA GLU A 451 2.71 26.42 0.25
C GLU A 451 2.49 25.71 -1.09
N LYS A 452 3.46 24.90 -1.54
CA LYS A 452 3.35 24.12 -2.79
C LYS A 452 2.59 22.81 -2.61
N LEU A 453 2.37 22.37 -1.38
CA LEU A 453 1.63 21.16 -1.07
C LEU A 453 0.12 21.43 -1.14
N SER A 454 -0.64 20.46 -1.64
CA SER A 454 -2.10 20.47 -1.57
C SER A 454 -2.63 19.09 -1.16
N PRO A 455 -3.86 19.00 -0.62
CA PRO A 455 -4.47 17.70 -0.30
C PRO A 455 -4.73 16.84 -1.55
N GLU A 456 -5.19 17.48 -2.64
CA GLU A 456 -5.66 16.82 -3.86
C GLU A 456 -4.51 16.40 -4.80
N ARG A 457 -3.33 17.03 -4.65
CA ARG A 457 -2.13 16.72 -5.42
C ARG A 457 -1.19 15.80 -4.65
N TYR A 458 -0.37 15.05 -5.39
CA TYR A 458 0.69 14.24 -4.82
C TYR A 458 1.80 15.14 -4.24
N TRP A 459 2.37 14.72 -3.12
CA TRP A 459 3.50 15.36 -2.48
C TRP A 459 4.81 14.78 -3.02
N ALA A 460 5.24 15.33 -4.15
CA ALA A 460 6.52 15.00 -4.76
C ALA A 460 7.62 15.91 -4.18
N PHE A 461 8.21 15.50 -3.06
CA PHE A 461 9.33 16.23 -2.45
C PHE A 461 10.56 16.13 -3.38
N MET A 462 10.94 17.26 -3.97
CA MET A 462 12.04 17.31 -4.94
C MET A 462 12.94 18.54 -4.71
N PRO A 463 14.27 18.40 -4.96
CA PRO A 463 15.21 19.51 -4.94
C PRO A 463 14.74 20.69 -5.81
N PRO A 464 15.16 21.94 -5.49
CA PRO A 464 14.74 23.13 -6.20
C PRO A 464 15.00 23.11 -7.72
N GLU A 465 16.07 22.45 -8.15
CA GLU A 465 16.41 22.32 -9.58
C GLU A 465 15.43 21.41 -10.32
N GLU A 466 15.03 20.30 -9.71
CA GLU A 466 14.01 19.39 -10.23
C GLU A 466 12.64 20.05 -10.21
N LEU A 467 12.30 20.77 -9.13
CA LEU A 467 11.05 21.51 -9.00
C LEU A 467 10.87 22.54 -10.12
N GLN A 468 11.93 23.28 -10.46
CA GLN A 468 11.89 24.22 -11.57
C GLN A 468 11.58 23.57 -12.92
N VAL A 469 12.12 22.37 -13.17
CA VAL A 469 11.81 21.61 -14.39
C VAL A 469 10.37 21.11 -14.34
N PHE A 470 9.94 20.56 -13.21
CA PHE A 470 8.59 20.04 -13.00
C PHE A 470 7.53 21.12 -13.22
N GLU A 471 7.65 22.27 -12.55
CA GLU A 471 6.73 23.41 -12.69
C GLU A 471 6.73 23.98 -14.11
N LYS A 472 7.88 23.98 -14.79
CA LYS A 472 7.97 24.41 -16.19
C LYS A 472 7.20 23.47 -17.11
N LEU A 473 7.24 22.15 -16.86
CA LEU A 473 6.45 21.18 -17.62
C LEU A 473 4.96 21.38 -17.40
N GLU A 474 4.51 21.58 -16.16
CA GLU A 474 3.11 21.91 -15.88
C GLU A 474 2.68 23.21 -16.58
N THR A 475 3.47 24.28 -16.44
CA THR A 475 3.12 25.63 -16.94
C THR A 475 3.14 25.73 -18.48
N GLN A 476 3.99 24.95 -19.15
CA GLN A 476 4.09 24.96 -20.62
C GLN A 476 3.22 23.89 -21.30
N SER A 477 2.55 23.03 -20.51
CA SER A 477 1.63 22.03 -21.05
C SER A 477 0.38 22.69 -21.65
N GLY A 478 -0.14 22.09 -22.72
CA GLY A 478 -1.41 22.53 -23.30
C GLY A 478 -2.62 21.89 -22.63
N SER A 479 -2.42 20.71 -22.04
CA SER A 479 -3.42 19.91 -21.32
C SER A 479 -2.71 18.80 -20.52
N ILE A 480 -3.46 17.92 -19.86
CA ILE A 480 -2.96 16.68 -19.25
C ILE A 480 -3.54 15.48 -19.98
N ILE A 481 -2.86 14.32 -19.93
CA ILE A 481 -3.30 13.10 -20.63
C ILE A 481 -4.77 12.78 -20.32
N GLY A 482 -5.19 12.87 -19.06
CA GLY A 482 -6.56 12.56 -18.65
C GLY A 482 -7.63 13.44 -19.31
N GLU A 483 -7.31 14.67 -19.72
CA GLU A 483 -8.25 15.58 -20.39
C GLU A 483 -8.38 15.33 -21.90
N VAL A 484 -7.43 14.61 -22.50
CA VAL A 484 -7.40 14.32 -23.94
C VAL A 484 -7.79 12.88 -24.24
N THR A 485 -7.84 12.03 -23.23
CA THR A 485 -8.25 10.63 -23.31
C THR A 485 -9.74 10.42 -23.09
N ASP A 486 -10.33 9.47 -23.81
CA ASP A 486 -11.62 8.88 -23.43
C ASP A 486 -11.47 7.96 -22.21
N ALA A 487 -10.36 7.20 -22.15
CA ALA A 487 -10.01 6.42 -20.98
C ALA A 487 -8.55 5.99 -20.96
N VAL A 488 -7.99 5.88 -19.74
CA VAL A 488 -6.83 5.03 -19.47
C VAL A 488 -7.31 3.76 -18.77
N PHE A 489 -7.37 2.65 -19.51
CA PHE A 489 -8.10 1.46 -19.09
C PHE A 489 -7.24 0.21 -18.98
N GLN A 490 -7.59 -0.68 -18.04
CA GLN A 490 -6.88 -1.95 -17.85
C GLN A 490 -7.32 -3.01 -18.87
N GLY A 491 -6.39 -3.90 -19.23
CA GLY A 491 -6.63 -5.08 -20.07
C GLY A 491 -7.65 -6.09 -19.52
N ILE A 492 -7.88 -7.15 -20.29
CA ILE A 492 -8.88 -8.20 -19.98
C ILE A 492 -8.57 -8.87 -18.63
N ARG A 493 -9.64 -9.12 -17.86
CA ARG A 493 -9.64 -10.01 -16.68
C ARG A 493 -10.62 -11.15 -16.88
N THR A 494 -10.11 -12.30 -17.30
CA THR A 494 -10.91 -13.50 -17.57
C THR A 494 -11.28 -14.30 -16.31
N SER A 495 -10.54 -14.08 -15.20
CA SER A 495 -10.52 -14.93 -14.00
C SER A 495 -10.15 -16.40 -14.25
N LYS A 496 -9.70 -16.77 -15.46
CA LYS A 496 -9.22 -18.12 -15.83
C LYS A 496 -8.41 -18.10 -17.14
N ASN A 497 -7.25 -17.46 -17.09
CA ASN A 497 -6.36 -17.32 -18.24
C ASN A 497 -6.02 -18.66 -18.92
N LYS A 498 -5.85 -19.74 -18.13
CA LYS A 498 -5.52 -21.09 -18.62
C LYS A 498 -6.54 -21.70 -19.59
N VAL A 499 -7.76 -21.15 -19.67
CA VAL A 499 -8.78 -21.61 -20.62
C VAL A 499 -8.91 -20.62 -21.77
N TYR A 500 -9.05 -19.33 -21.47
CA TYR A 500 -9.32 -18.33 -22.51
C TYR A 500 -8.11 -17.92 -23.32
N ILE A 501 -6.89 -18.07 -22.80
CA ILE A 501 -5.68 -17.75 -23.55
C ILE A 501 -5.18 -19.05 -24.17
N VAL A 502 -5.03 -19.04 -25.48
CA VAL A 502 -4.70 -20.19 -26.30
C VAL A 502 -3.52 -19.91 -27.22
N ASP A 503 -2.77 -20.95 -27.53
CA ASP A 503 -1.80 -21.00 -28.62
C ASP A 503 -2.52 -21.48 -29.89
N VAL A 504 -2.18 -20.94 -31.05
CA VAL A 504 -2.78 -21.31 -32.35
C VAL A 504 -1.71 -22.03 -33.15
N LEU A 505 -1.97 -23.29 -33.54
CA LEU A 505 -0.93 -24.18 -34.05
C LEU A 505 -0.76 -24.15 -35.57
N ASP A 506 -1.83 -23.84 -36.30
CA ASP A 506 -1.93 -24.02 -37.75
C ASP A 506 -2.28 -22.73 -38.51
N ALA A 507 -2.23 -21.59 -37.84
CA ALA A 507 -2.35 -20.25 -38.43
C ALA A 507 -1.38 -19.28 -37.78
N ASP A 508 -1.01 -18.20 -38.50
CA ASP A 508 -0.03 -17.22 -38.01
C ASP A 508 -0.67 -16.27 -36.97
N ARG A 509 -1.44 -15.28 -37.42
CA ARG A 509 -2.19 -14.36 -36.56
C ARG A 509 -3.62 -14.27 -37.06
N ILE A 510 -4.56 -14.48 -36.14
CA ILE A 510 -5.99 -14.34 -36.36
C ILE A 510 -6.43 -12.97 -35.83
N GLU A 511 -6.86 -12.10 -36.74
CA GLU A 511 -7.34 -10.75 -36.46
C GLU A 511 -8.82 -10.73 -36.07
N SER A 512 -9.31 -9.58 -35.61
CA SER A 512 -10.72 -9.41 -35.23
C SER A 512 -11.71 -9.61 -36.39
N ASP A 513 -11.26 -9.37 -37.62
CA ASP A 513 -12.08 -9.41 -38.84
C ASP A 513 -12.06 -10.79 -39.52
N ASP A 514 -11.22 -11.72 -39.05
CA ASP A 514 -11.09 -13.07 -39.60
C ASP A 514 -12.26 -13.95 -39.13
N THR A 515 -13.15 -14.31 -40.05
CA THR A 515 -14.41 -15.01 -39.74
C THR A 515 -14.66 -16.18 -40.70
N GLY A 516 -15.27 -17.24 -40.17
CA GLY A 516 -15.76 -18.37 -40.95
C GLY A 516 -14.74 -19.47 -41.26
N ASP A 517 -13.50 -19.34 -40.79
CA ASP A 517 -12.49 -20.39 -40.82
C ASP A 517 -12.38 -21.09 -39.45
N THR A 518 -11.70 -22.24 -39.42
CA THR A 518 -11.42 -23.03 -38.21
C THR A 518 -9.92 -23.18 -38.05
N VAL A 519 -9.44 -23.13 -36.81
CA VAL A 519 -8.03 -23.36 -36.44
C VAL A 519 -7.91 -24.32 -35.26
N THR A 520 -6.76 -24.98 -35.16
CA THR A 520 -6.39 -25.81 -34.01
C THR A 520 -5.75 -24.95 -32.92
N VAL A 521 -6.28 -25.04 -31.70
CA VAL A 521 -5.79 -24.29 -30.54
C VAL A 521 -5.48 -25.17 -29.33
N VAL A 522 -4.53 -24.73 -28.50
CA VAL A 522 -4.19 -25.36 -27.22
C VAL A 522 -4.26 -24.32 -26.10
N PRO A 523 -5.09 -24.52 -25.07
CA PRO A 523 -5.13 -23.64 -23.92
C PRO A 523 -3.80 -23.56 -23.17
N THR A 524 -3.47 -22.36 -22.69
CA THR A 524 -2.19 -22.12 -22.01
C THR A 524 -2.02 -23.00 -20.75
N GLY A 525 -1.04 -23.91 -20.81
CA GLY A 525 -0.74 -24.85 -19.74
C GLY A 525 -1.51 -26.17 -19.82
N ASP A 526 -2.16 -26.45 -20.95
CA ASP A 526 -2.74 -27.73 -21.34
C ASP A 526 -1.92 -28.39 -22.47
N SER A 527 -2.29 -29.61 -22.84
CA SER A 527 -1.73 -30.36 -23.98
C SER A 527 -2.81 -30.89 -24.94
N GLU A 528 -4.09 -30.75 -24.59
CA GLU A 528 -5.19 -31.15 -25.46
C GLU A 528 -5.45 -30.09 -26.54
N GLU A 529 -5.63 -30.55 -27.77
CA GLU A 529 -5.91 -29.73 -28.96
C GLU A 529 -7.42 -29.63 -29.19
N TYR A 530 -7.87 -28.43 -29.58
CA TYR A 530 -9.26 -28.14 -29.88
C TYR A 530 -9.37 -27.43 -31.22
N GLU A 531 -10.35 -27.84 -32.03
CA GLU A 531 -10.75 -27.07 -33.20
C GLU A 531 -11.73 -25.98 -32.75
N ILE A 532 -11.48 -24.72 -33.12
CA ILE A 532 -12.44 -23.62 -32.88
C ILE A 532 -12.50 -22.69 -34.09
N GLU A 533 -13.64 -22.01 -34.24
CA GLU A 533 -13.82 -20.99 -35.26
C GLU A 533 -13.00 -19.72 -34.96
N THR A 534 -12.51 -19.05 -36.00
CA THR A 534 -11.66 -17.85 -35.87
C THR A 534 -12.42 -16.64 -35.32
N ASP A 535 -13.75 -16.60 -35.46
CA ASP A 535 -14.61 -15.45 -35.16
C ASP A 535 -14.43 -14.88 -33.74
N LEU A 536 -14.08 -15.71 -32.76
CA LEU A 536 -13.90 -15.32 -31.35
C LEU A 536 -12.45 -15.25 -30.93
N LEU A 537 -11.48 -15.41 -31.83
CA LEU A 537 -10.07 -15.26 -31.52
C LEU A 537 -9.62 -13.81 -31.71
N ARG A 538 -8.80 -13.33 -30.78
CA ARG A 538 -8.17 -12.01 -30.85
C ARG A 538 -6.70 -12.08 -30.46
N PRO A 539 -5.78 -11.37 -31.14
CA PRO A 539 -4.36 -11.37 -30.77
C PRO A 539 -4.17 -10.86 -29.35
N PHE A 540 -3.36 -11.55 -28.56
CA PHE A 540 -3.26 -11.31 -27.12
C PHE A 540 -1.83 -11.10 -26.64
N LEU A 541 -1.60 -10.00 -25.92
CA LEU A 541 -0.34 -9.66 -25.26
C LEU A 541 -0.40 -9.88 -23.74
N GLN A 542 0.65 -10.44 -23.19
CA GLN A 542 0.92 -10.42 -21.76
C GLN A 542 1.76 -9.19 -21.38
N GLY A 543 1.88 -8.91 -20.08
CA GLY A 543 2.60 -7.73 -19.60
C GLY A 543 4.05 -7.66 -20.08
N ASP A 544 4.74 -8.80 -20.13
CA ASP A 544 6.13 -8.88 -20.62
C ASP A 544 6.24 -8.72 -22.13
N ASP A 545 5.16 -8.94 -22.89
CA ASP A 545 5.12 -8.79 -24.35
C ASP A 545 5.03 -7.31 -24.75
N VAL A 546 4.56 -6.43 -23.86
CA VAL A 546 4.47 -4.99 -24.13
C VAL A 546 5.87 -4.38 -24.02
N LYS A 547 6.47 -4.04 -25.16
CA LYS A 547 7.75 -3.30 -25.22
C LYS A 547 7.52 -1.87 -25.66
N ARG A 548 8.61 -1.10 -25.66
CA ARG A 548 8.60 0.29 -26.11
C ARG A 548 8.38 0.31 -27.63
N TRP A 549 7.45 1.12 -28.11
CA TRP A 549 7.01 1.30 -29.50
C TRP A 549 6.22 0.14 -30.10
N ARG A 550 6.68 -1.11 -29.98
CA ARG A 550 6.02 -2.31 -30.49
C ARG A 550 6.02 -3.44 -29.46
N GLY A 551 5.13 -4.41 -29.61
CA GLY A 551 5.05 -5.58 -28.74
C GLY A 551 5.86 -6.75 -29.29
N ASP A 552 6.41 -7.58 -28.40
CA ASP A 552 7.06 -8.86 -28.74
C ASP A 552 6.04 -9.99 -28.56
N TRP A 553 5.18 -10.16 -29.56
CA TRP A 553 4.03 -11.05 -29.47
C TRP A 553 4.44 -12.53 -29.52
N GLY A 554 4.10 -13.28 -28.47
CA GLY A 554 4.42 -14.70 -28.33
C GLY A 554 3.49 -15.69 -29.04
N GLY A 555 2.65 -15.26 -29.99
CA GLY A 555 1.72 -16.14 -30.74
C GLY A 555 0.36 -16.39 -30.05
N LEU A 556 0.15 -15.83 -28.86
CA LEU A 556 -1.05 -16.09 -28.06
C LEU A 556 -2.27 -15.35 -28.59
N HIS A 557 -3.42 -16.00 -28.48
CA HIS A 557 -4.74 -15.42 -28.73
C HIS A 557 -5.63 -15.56 -27.51
N VAL A 558 -6.63 -14.70 -27.41
CA VAL A 558 -7.71 -14.83 -26.41
C VAL A 558 -9.00 -15.23 -27.09
N VAL A 559 -9.68 -16.23 -26.53
CA VAL A 559 -11.06 -16.57 -26.87
C VAL A 559 -11.97 -15.53 -26.22
N HIS A 560 -12.56 -14.67 -27.05
CA HIS A 560 -13.34 -13.50 -26.69
C HIS A 560 -14.83 -13.71 -27.03
N PRO A 561 -15.65 -14.22 -26.11
CA PRO A 561 -17.05 -14.58 -26.39
C PRO A 561 -17.99 -13.36 -26.45
N TYR A 562 -17.49 -12.20 -26.85
CA TYR A 562 -18.24 -10.95 -26.87
C TYR A 562 -18.26 -10.35 -28.27
N PHE A 563 -19.36 -9.69 -28.61
CA PHE A 563 -19.49 -8.88 -29.80
C PHE A 563 -19.44 -7.39 -29.45
N VAL A 564 -19.08 -6.60 -30.45
CA VAL A 564 -19.15 -5.15 -30.42
C VAL A 564 -20.07 -4.70 -31.56
N GLU A 565 -21.08 -3.89 -31.26
CA GLU A 565 -22.02 -3.32 -32.22
C GLU A 565 -21.94 -1.78 -32.17
N GLU A 566 -21.66 -1.17 -33.31
CA GLU A 566 -21.78 0.28 -33.49
C GLU A 566 -23.23 0.64 -33.82
N SER A 567 -23.89 1.36 -32.92
CA SER A 567 -25.18 1.99 -33.21
C SER A 567 -24.96 3.29 -33.99
N GLY A 568 -25.87 3.64 -34.91
CA GLY A 568 -25.76 4.83 -35.77
C GLY A 568 -25.78 6.21 -35.09
N ASN A 569 -25.58 6.28 -33.77
CA ASN A 569 -25.36 7.49 -32.97
C ASN A 569 -23.95 7.53 -32.36
N ASP A 570 -22.98 6.78 -32.91
CA ASP A 570 -21.61 6.61 -32.38
C ASP A 570 -21.57 5.97 -30.96
N GLU A 571 -22.65 5.26 -30.58
CA GLU A 571 -22.72 4.54 -29.31
C GLU A 571 -22.32 3.08 -29.54
N VAL A 572 -21.11 2.72 -29.08
CA VAL A 572 -20.57 1.37 -29.14
C VAL A 572 -21.18 0.54 -28.02
N SER A 573 -21.97 -0.47 -28.37
CA SER A 573 -22.49 -1.43 -27.39
C SER A 573 -21.70 -2.74 -27.49
N ALA A 574 -21.43 -3.38 -26.37
CA ALA A 574 -20.77 -4.69 -26.35
C ALA A 574 -21.62 -5.67 -25.55
N GLY A 575 -21.73 -6.90 -26.05
CA GLY A 575 -22.59 -7.93 -25.49
C GLY A 575 -21.94 -9.30 -25.49
N LEU A 576 -22.38 -10.17 -24.61
CA LEU A 576 -22.00 -11.59 -24.61
C LEU A 576 -22.84 -12.29 -25.70
N TYR A 577 -22.20 -13.05 -26.59
CA TYR A 577 -22.93 -13.89 -27.54
C TYR A 577 -23.83 -14.86 -26.78
N SER A 578 -25.07 -15.06 -27.22
CA SER A 578 -25.98 -16.00 -26.56
C SER A 578 -25.55 -17.44 -26.77
N GLN A 579 -25.95 -18.33 -25.85
CA GLN A 579 -25.73 -19.75 -26.02
C GLN A 579 -26.32 -20.27 -27.35
N ASP A 580 -27.55 -19.88 -27.68
CA ASP A 580 -28.20 -20.27 -28.94
C ASP A 580 -27.37 -19.83 -30.17
N TYR A 581 -26.79 -18.64 -30.13
CA TYR A 581 -25.94 -18.15 -31.22
C TYR A 581 -24.67 -18.97 -31.35
N LEU A 582 -23.98 -19.24 -30.24
CA LEU A 582 -22.76 -20.05 -30.24
C LEU A 582 -23.04 -21.48 -30.72
N GLU A 583 -24.14 -22.10 -30.28
CA GLU A 583 -24.55 -23.44 -30.73
C GLU A 583 -24.85 -23.50 -32.23
N GLU A 584 -25.49 -22.47 -32.78
CA GLU A 584 -25.91 -22.46 -34.18
C GLU A 584 -24.81 -22.02 -35.15
N ASN A 585 -23.96 -21.07 -34.75
CA ASN A 585 -23.02 -20.39 -35.65
C ASN A 585 -21.56 -20.72 -35.36
N LEU A 586 -21.21 -21.04 -34.11
CA LEU A 586 -19.84 -21.33 -33.67
C LEU A 586 -19.78 -22.66 -32.85
N PRO A 587 -20.28 -23.77 -33.43
CA PRO A 587 -20.48 -25.02 -32.70
C PRO A 587 -19.19 -25.62 -32.12
N GLN A 588 -18.04 -25.41 -32.75
CA GLN A 588 -16.76 -25.94 -32.27
C GLN A 588 -16.26 -25.16 -31.04
N THR A 589 -16.36 -23.82 -31.09
CA THR A 589 -16.07 -22.96 -29.94
C THR A 589 -17.03 -23.21 -28.79
N TRP A 590 -18.29 -23.54 -29.07
CA TRP A 590 -19.23 -23.96 -28.03
C TRP A 590 -18.83 -25.28 -27.37
N GLU A 591 -18.42 -26.28 -28.16
CA GLU A 591 -17.91 -27.55 -27.64
C GLU A 591 -16.65 -27.34 -26.79
N PHE A 592 -15.76 -26.43 -27.21
CA PHE A 592 -14.60 -25.99 -26.44
C PHE A 592 -15.01 -25.46 -25.05
N PHE A 593 -15.97 -24.54 -24.96
CA PHE A 593 -16.45 -24.07 -23.66
C PHE A 593 -17.06 -25.19 -22.82
N LEU A 594 -17.86 -26.07 -23.43
CA LEU A 594 -18.49 -27.18 -22.72
C LEU A 594 -17.47 -28.13 -22.09
N SER A 595 -16.37 -28.41 -22.80
CA SER A 595 -15.28 -29.24 -22.28
C SER A 595 -14.64 -28.64 -21.01
N HIS A 596 -14.65 -27.31 -20.88
CA HIS A 596 -14.12 -26.56 -19.74
C HIS A 596 -15.17 -26.09 -18.74
N LYS A 597 -16.44 -26.50 -18.88
CA LYS A 597 -17.56 -25.94 -18.11
C LYS A 597 -17.35 -25.99 -16.61
N SER A 598 -16.93 -27.14 -16.09
CA SER A 598 -16.72 -27.31 -14.64
C SER A 598 -15.68 -26.34 -14.07
N GLU A 599 -14.64 -26.03 -14.84
CA GLU A 599 -13.60 -25.09 -14.44
C GLU A 599 -14.05 -23.63 -14.54
N LEU A 600 -14.86 -23.32 -15.54
CA LEU A 600 -15.40 -21.98 -15.77
C LEU A 600 -16.50 -21.61 -14.76
N GLU A 601 -17.32 -22.57 -14.33
CA GLU A 601 -18.33 -22.37 -13.28
C GLU A 601 -17.70 -22.19 -11.90
N ALA A 602 -16.62 -22.92 -11.60
CA ALA A 602 -15.94 -22.90 -10.30
C ALA A 602 -15.15 -21.60 -9.99
N ARG A 603 -15.00 -20.69 -10.96
CA ARG A 603 -14.25 -19.44 -10.81
C ARG A 603 -14.79 -18.58 -9.66
N GLU A 604 -13.88 -17.92 -8.94
CA GLU A 604 -14.20 -17.00 -7.82
C GLU A 604 -15.13 -17.63 -6.77
N GLY A 605 -14.88 -18.90 -6.40
CA GLY A 605 -15.69 -19.61 -5.40
C GLY A 605 -17.06 -20.05 -5.90
N GLY A 606 -17.21 -20.37 -7.20
CA GLY A 606 -18.47 -20.83 -7.78
C GLY A 606 -19.42 -19.70 -8.20
N ARG A 607 -18.93 -18.47 -8.39
CA ARG A 607 -19.77 -17.29 -8.70
C ARG A 607 -20.56 -17.41 -10.02
N LYS A 608 -20.13 -18.30 -10.91
CA LYS A 608 -20.75 -18.60 -12.21
C LYS A 608 -21.53 -19.93 -12.23
N GLU A 609 -21.56 -20.67 -11.12
CA GLU A 609 -22.26 -21.96 -11.04
C GLU A 609 -23.77 -21.80 -11.27
N GLY A 610 -24.31 -22.57 -12.22
CA GLY A 610 -25.75 -22.61 -12.51
C GLY A 610 -26.31 -21.35 -13.20
N LYS A 611 -25.45 -20.46 -13.72
CA LYS A 611 -25.87 -19.31 -14.52
C LYS A 611 -25.74 -19.61 -16.01
N ASP A 612 -26.61 -19.02 -16.82
CA ASP A 612 -26.60 -19.22 -18.28
C ASP A 612 -25.40 -18.53 -18.98
N ASP A 613 -24.74 -17.57 -18.30
CA ASP A 613 -23.60 -16.80 -18.80
C ASP A 613 -22.24 -17.30 -18.28
N TRP A 614 -22.17 -18.58 -17.91
CA TRP A 614 -21.02 -19.21 -17.25
C TRP A 614 -19.73 -19.18 -18.08
N TYR A 615 -19.84 -19.11 -19.41
CA TYR A 615 -18.72 -19.02 -20.37
C TYR A 615 -18.21 -17.58 -20.57
N GLY A 616 -18.91 -16.57 -20.08
CA GLY A 616 -18.43 -15.18 -20.10
C GLY A 616 -17.35 -14.92 -19.04
N TYR A 617 -16.58 -13.85 -19.20
CA TYR A 617 -15.71 -13.31 -18.16
C TYR A 617 -16.51 -12.91 -16.91
N ILE A 618 -15.85 -12.89 -15.76
CA ILE A 618 -16.46 -12.42 -14.51
C ILE A 618 -16.53 -10.89 -14.47
N TYR A 619 -15.55 -10.20 -15.08
CA TYR A 619 -15.48 -8.75 -15.13
C TYR A 619 -15.34 -8.25 -16.58
N PRO A 620 -16.42 -8.29 -17.40
CA PRO A 620 -16.41 -7.79 -18.77
C PRO A 620 -16.35 -6.25 -18.78
N LYS A 621 -15.15 -5.69 -18.72
CA LYS A 621 -14.90 -4.24 -18.77
C LYS A 621 -14.19 -3.87 -20.08
N ASN A 622 -14.44 -2.66 -20.56
CA ASN A 622 -13.75 -2.04 -21.71
C ASN A 622 -13.88 -2.80 -23.04
N LEU A 623 -14.89 -3.67 -23.20
CA LEU A 623 -15.01 -4.57 -24.35
C LEU A 623 -15.01 -3.84 -25.70
N GLY A 624 -15.73 -2.72 -25.82
CA GLY A 624 -15.79 -1.91 -27.05
C GLY A 624 -14.60 -0.96 -27.27
N LYS A 625 -13.55 -1.02 -26.45
CA LYS A 625 -12.40 -0.08 -26.51
C LYS A 625 -11.16 -0.67 -27.15
N PHE A 626 -11.04 -2.00 -27.23
CA PHE A 626 -9.82 -2.65 -27.71
C PHE A 626 -9.60 -2.42 -29.21
N GLU A 627 -10.63 -2.56 -30.04
CA GLU A 627 -10.54 -2.44 -31.50
C GLU A 627 -10.47 -0.97 -31.98
N ASN A 628 -9.86 -0.08 -31.19
CA ASN A 628 -9.61 1.32 -31.54
C ASN A 628 -8.10 1.61 -31.51
N PRO A 629 -7.60 2.57 -32.33
CA PRO A 629 -6.24 3.08 -32.21
C PRO A 629 -5.94 3.52 -30.78
N LYS A 630 -4.88 2.98 -30.20
CA LYS A 630 -4.55 3.15 -28.78
C LYS A 630 -3.06 3.01 -28.51
N ILE A 631 -2.64 3.50 -27.35
CA ILE A 631 -1.28 3.34 -26.84
C ILE A 631 -1.34 2.34 -25.70
N ILE A 632 -0.51 1.31 -25.70
CA ILE A 632 -0.49 0.26 -24.66
C ILE A 632 0.75 0.45 -23.80
N GLN A 633 0.57 0.56 -22.48
CA GLN A 633 1.67 0.74 -21.54
C GLN A 633 1.91 -0.52 -20.70
N GLY A 634 3.18 -0.82 -20.46
CA GLY A 634 3.57 -1.82 -19.47
C GLY A 634 3.17 -1.37 -18.06
N HIS A 635 2.63 -2.28 -17.24
CA HIS A 635 2.17 -1.95 -15.88
C HIS A 635 3.34 -1.72 -14.90
N ILE A 636 4.41 -2.50 -15.03
CA ILE A 636 5.61 -2.41 -14.19
C ILE A 636 6.82 -2.32 -15.12
N ALA A 637 7.57 -1.23 -15.04
CA ALA A 637 8.74 -1.01 -15.90
C ALA A 637 9.77 -0.11 -15.20
N THR A 638 11.05 -0.23 -15.56
CA THR A 638 12.12 0.68 -15.08
C THR A 638 12.05 2.05 -15.76
N ASP A 639 11.53 2.09 -16.98
CA ASP A 639 11.41 3.27 -17.83
C ASP A 639 10.10 3.27 -18.61
N ALA A 640 9.70 4.45 -19.08
CA ALA A 640 8.54 4.65 -19.94
C ALA A 640 8.52 3.63 -21.10
N THR A 641 7.51 2.75 -21.05
CA THR A 641 7.33 1.64 -21.98
C THR A 641 5.92 1.71 -22.56
N PHE A 642 5.79 2.47 -23.65
CA PHE A 642 4.53 2.67 -24.37
C PHE A 642 4.66 2.13 -25.80
N MET A 643 3.82 1.17 -26.12
CA MET A 643 3.62 0.58 -27.43
C MET A 643 2.54 1.35 -28.19
N ILE A 644 2.72 1.51 -29.50
CA ILE A 644 1.73 2.08 -30.41
C ILE A 644 0.91 0.94 -31.03
N ASP A 645 -0.41 1.07 -31.00
CA ASP A 645 -1.36 0.23 -31.73
C ASP A 645 -2.25 1.12 -32.60
N GLU A 646 -1.83 1.33 -33.84
CA GLU A 646 -2.48 2.24 -34.81
C GLU A 646 -3.86 1.75 -35.26
N VAL A 647 -4.12 0.44 -35.18
CA VAL A 647 -5.34 -0.17 -35.72
C VAL A 647 -6.32 -0.53 -34.61
N GLY A 648 -5.82 -0.95 -33.44
CA GLY A 648 -6.62 -1.52 -32.38
C GLY A 648 -6.55 -3.05 -32.31
N THR A 649 -5.49 -3.65 -32.86
CA THR A 649 -5.33 -5.11 -32.96
C THR A 649 -5.27 -5.80 -31.60
N TRP A 650 -4.59 -5.20 -30.62
CA TRP A 650 -4.12 -5.97 -29.47
C TRP A 650 -5.11 -5.97 -28.31
N TYR A 651 -5.48 -7.17 -27.88
CA TYR A 651 -6.00 -7.43 -26.56
C TYR A 651 -4.85 -7.77 -25.63
N PHE A 652 -5.00 -7.50 -24.32
CA PHE A 652 -3.88 -7.68 -23.40
C PHE A 652 -4.31 -7.91 -21.96
N THR A 653 -3.36 -8.36 -21.14
CA THR A 653 -3.48 -8.39 -19.68
C THR A 653 -2.18 -7.88 -19.03
N THR A 654 -2.25 -7.52 -17.74
CA THR A 654 -1.09 -6.96 -17.00
C THR A 654 -0.48 -5.72 -17.66
N ALA A 655 -1.31 -4.97 -18.38
CA ALA A 655 -0.99 -3.71 -19.05
C ALA A 655 -2.23 -2.79 -19.02
N TYR A 656 -2.02 -1.53 -19.35
CA TYR A 656 -3.09 -0.53 -19.52
C TYR A 656 -3.02 0.05 -20.93
N ALA A 657 -4.14 0.55 -21.44
CA ALA A 657 -4.15 1.34 -22.66
C ALA A 657 -4.60 2.77 -22.39
N VAL A 658 -3.99 3.70 -23.10
CA VAL A 658 -4.36 5.10 -23.22
C VAL A 658 -5.14 5.24 -24.54
N LEU A 659 -6.44 5.43 -24.44
CA LEU A 659 -7.33 5.67 -25.57
C LEU A 659 -7.64 7.16 -25.65
N LEU A 660 -7.13 7.81 -26.70
CA LEU A 660 -7.43 9.21 -26.97
C LEU A 660 -8.90 9.37 -27.37
N SER A 661 -9.52 10.46 -26.90
CA SER A 661 -10.87 10.83 -27.34
C SER A 661 -10.89 11.12 -28.84
N ASP A 662 -12.05 10.99 -29.48
CA ASP A 662 -12.18 11.07 -30.94
C ASP A 662 -11.56 12.33 -31.55
N GLN A 663 -11.65 13.46 -30.84
CA GLN A 663 -11.04 14.73 -31.25
C GLN A 663 -9.51 14.63 -31.37
N TYR A 664 -8.85 13.87 -30.50
CA TYR A 664 -7.38 13.77 -30.42
C TYR A 664 -6.84 12.44 -30.94
N ARG A 665 -7.69 11.50 -31.36
CA ARG A 665 -7.27 10.15 -31.79
C ARG A 665 -6.24 10.13 -32.91
N HIS A 666 -6.25 11.15 -33.77
CA HIS A 666 -5.25 11.35 -34.82
C HIS A 666 -3.84 11.65 -34.29
N LEU A 667 -3.68 11.98 -33.00
CA LEU A 667 -2.39 12.30 -32.35
C LEU A 667 -1.79 11.11 -31.59
N THR A 668 -2.22 9.88 -31.90
CA THR A 668 -1.84 8.68 -31.13
C THR A 668 -0.32 8.46 -31.14
N GLU A 669 0.33 8.65 -32.29
CA GLU A 669 1.79 8.49 -32.44
C GLU A 669 2.57 9.59 -31.72
N GLU A 670 2.16 10.85 -31.86
CA GLU A 670 2.82 11.98 -31.19
C GLU A 670 2.64 11.91 -29.68
N MET A 671 1.49 11.43 -29.21
CA MET A 671 1.26 11.22 -27.79
C MET A 671 2.12 10.07 -27.27
N ALA A 672 2.29 8.98 -28.03
CA ALA A 672 3.21 7.91 -27.67
C ALA A 672 4.68 8.40 -27.63
N CYS A 673 5.07 9.30 -28.54
CA CYS A 673 6.38 9.95 -28.50
C CYS A 673 6.59 10.77 -27.23
N GLN A 674 5.59 11.57 -26.85
CA GLN A 674 5.61 12.34 -25.61
C GLN A 674 5.74 11.41 -24.40
N LEU A 675 4.91 10.36 -24.31
CA LEU A 675 4.89 9.40 -23.20
C LEU A 675 6.20 8.60 -23.09
N ASN A 676 6.82 8.23 -24.21
CA ASN A 676 8.13 7.58 -24.24
C ASN A 676 9.32 8.54 -24.06
N SER A 677 9.09 9.85 -23.88
CA SER A 677 10.17 10.83 -23.74
C SER A 677 10.81 10.75 -22.35
N LYS A 678 12.13 10.98 -22.29
CA LYS A 678 12.85 11.09 -21.00
C LYS A 678 12.30 12.21 -20.11
N THR A 679 11.70 13.23 -20.73
CA THR A 679 11.12 14.38 -20.03
C THR A 679 9.84 14.00 -19.28
N LEU A 680 8.92 13.28 -19.94
CA LEU A 680 7.71 12.79 -19.24
C LEU A 680 8.02 11.61 -18.33
N ASP A 681 9.01 10.79 -18.65
CA ASP A 681 9.49 9.75 -17.73
C ASP A 681 10.07 10.35 -16.44
N PHE A 682 10.87 11.43 -16.55
CA PHE A 682 11.32 12.23 -15.40
C PHE A 682 10.13 12.71 -14.56
N TYR A 683 9.13 13.34 -15.19
CA TYR A 683 7.94 13.84 -14.48
C TYR A 683 7.18 12.69 -13.80
N PHE A 684 6.96 11.59 -14.52
CA PHE A 684 6.27 10.41 -14.05
C PHE A 684 6.93 9.83 -12.79
N LYS A 685 8.25 9.65 -12.82
CA LYS A 685 9.05 9.09 -11.71
C LYS A 685 8.98 9.91 -10.41
N HIS A 686 8.53 11.17 -10.47
CA HIS A 686 8.29 12.02 -9.29
C HIS A 686 6.92 11.85 -8.66
N ILE A 687 5.92 11.41 -9.44
CA ILE A 687 4.52 11.32 -8.98
C ILE A 687 4.03 9.89 -8.78
N THR A 688 4.84 8.89 -9.13
CA THR A 688 4.49 7.47 -8.98
C THR A 688 5.18 6.81 -7.78
N THR A 689 4.69 5.64 -7.42
CA THR A 689 5.30 4.75 -6.43
C THR A 689 6.45 3.95 -7.07
N VAL A 690 7.63 4.00 -6.43
CA VAL A 690 8.74 3.08 -6.70
C VAL A 690 8.40 1.71 -6.13
N LYS A 691 8.80 0.64 -6.84
CA LYS A 691 8.74 -0.76 -6.43
C LYS A 691 10.16 -1.33 -6.28
N MET A 692 10.24 -2.49 -5.62
CA MET A 692 11.50 -3.16 -5.29
C MET A 692 12.36 -3.36 -6.54
N GLY A 693 13.63 -2.95 -6.48
CA GLY A 693 14.60 -3.12 -7.57
C GLY A 693 14.49 -2.08 -8.69
N GLY A 694 14.13 -0.84 -8.36
CA GLY A 694 14.12 0.28 -9.30
C GLY A 694 12.95 0.29 -10.31
N TYR A 695 11.97 -0.60 -10.14
CA TYR A 695 10.78 -0.64 -11.00
C TYR A 695 9.77 0.42 -10.59
N TYR A 696 8.99 0.92 -11.55
CA TYR A 696 7.92 1.88 -11.33
C TYR A 696 6.56 1.30 -11.75
N GLU A 697 5.49 1.73 -11.09
CA GLU A 697 4.13 1.26 -11.41
C GLU A 697 3.35 2.29 -12.25
N TYR A 698 3.18 1.99 -13.54
CA TYR A 698 2.42 2.82 -14.49
C TYR A 698 0.93 2.49 -14.38
N ARG A 699 0.25 3.10 -13.41
CA ARG A 699 -1.22 3.07 -13.26
C ARG A 699 -1.89 4.26 -13.95
N SER A 700 -3.17 4.09 -14.29
CA SER A 700 -4.00 5.14 -14.90
C SER A 700 -3.97 6.45 -14.11
N GLN A 701 -4.12 6.40 -12.79
CA GLN A 701 -4.15 7.58 -11.91
C GLN A 701 -2.89 8.48 -12.03
N TYR A 702 -1.74 7.90 -12.37
CA TYR A 702 -0.49 8.66 -12.55
C TYR A 702 -0.33 9.13 -14.00
N VAL A 703 -0.65 8.25 -14.96
CA VAL A 703 -0.50 8.55 -16.39
C VAL A 703 -1.46 9.65 -16.83
N GLU A 704 -2.68 9.66 -16.31
CA GLU A 704 -3.68 10.71 -16.58
C GLU A 704 -3.22 12.12 -16.14
N LYS A 705 -2.25 12.22 -15.22
CA LYS A 705 -1.73 13.50 -14.72
C LYS A 705 -0.54 14.02 -15.51
N LEU A 706 -0.03 13.25 -16.46
CA LEU A 706 1.14 13.67 -17.23
C LEU A 706 0.78 14.89 -18.09
N PRO A 707 1.62 15.94 -18.07
CA PRO A 707 1.45 17.09 -18.94
C PRO A 707 1.64 16.65 -20.39
N CYS A 708 0.81 17.17 -21.29
CA CYS A 708 0.92 16.91 -22.71
C CYS A 708 0.68 18.17 -23.55
N VAL A 709 1.17 18.13 -24.78
CA VAL A 709 0.92 19.15 -25.80
C VAL A 709 -0.01 18.55 -26.84
N THR A 710 -1.09 19.27 -27.14
CA THR A 710 -2.14 18.88 -28.11
C THR A 710 -2.16 19.80 -29.33
N SER A 711 -1.46 20.92 -29.28
CA SER A 711 -1.35 21.88 -30.37
C SER A 711 -0.12 22.77 -30.19
N GLU A 712 0.90 22.67 -31.05
CA GLU A 712 1.91 23.73 -31.32
C GLU A 712 2.87 23.34 -32.47
N ASP A 713 3.39 24.35 -33.21
CA ASP A 713 4.26 24.32 -34.42
C ASP A 713 4.38 22.98 -35.18
N GLY A 714 3.71 22.89 -36.33
CA GLY A 714 3.63 21.67 -37.16
C GLY A 714 4.96 20.98 -37.44
N GLU A 715 6.07 21.72 -37.55
CA GLU A 715 7.41 21.15 -37.75
C GLU A 715 7.83 20.17 -36.62
N LYS A 716 7.38 20.37 -35.38
CA LYS A 716 7.76 19.49 -34.25
C LYS A 716 6.98 18.18 -34.24
N PHE A 717 5.69 18.22 -34.53
CA PHE A 717 4.84 17.02 -34.59
C PHE A 717 5.23 16.19 -35.81
N GLU A 718 5.49 16.83 -36.95
CA GLU A 718 6.07 16.18 -38.13
C GLU A 718 7.38 15.45 -37.77
N THR A 719 8.27 16.09 -37.00
CA THR A 719 9.52 15.44 -36.55
C THR A 719 9.25 14.23 -35.64
N MET A 720 8.24 14.31 -34.75
CA MET A 720 7.88 13.19 -33.86
C MET A 720 7.33 12.03 -34.66
N GLU A 721 6.39 12.28 -35.57
CA GLU A 721 5.76 11.31 -36.46
C GLU A 721 6.82 10.63 -37.35
N GLU A 722 7.69 11.39 -38.00
CA GLU A 722 8.78 10.84 -38.82
C GLU A 722 9.72 9.93 -38.01
N THR A 723 10.08 10.36 -36.80
CA THR A 723 10.97 9.58 -35.92
C THR A 723 10.28 8.32 -35.41
N ALA A 724 9.00 8.41 -35.03
CA ALA A 724 8.21 7.27 -34.56
C ALA A 724 8.12 6.21 -35.65
N ASN A 725 7.77 6.63 -36.87
CA ASN A 725 7.65 5.76 -38.03
C ASN A 725 8.98 5.09 -38.37
N GLU A 726 10.11 5.82 -38.36
CA GLU A 726 11.43 5.21 -38.59
C GLU A 726 11.76 4.13 -37.54
N ILE A 727 11.46 4.40 -36.25
CA ILE A 727 11.69 3.43 -35.16
C ILE A 727 10.81 2.20 -35.34
N VAL A 728 9.51 2.42 -35.56
CA VAL A 728 8.50 1.39 -35.73
C VAL A 728 8.81 0.51 -36.93
N ASP A 729 9.08 1.10 -38.11
CA ASP A 729 9.40 0.38 -39.34
C ASP A 729 10.64 -0.49 -39.17
N THR A 730 11.63 0.01 -38.44
CA THR A 730 12.85 -0.74 -38.14
C THR A 730 12.54 -1.96 -37.26
N ILE A 731 11.73 -1.78 -36.20
CA ILE A 731 11.34 -2.87 -35.30
C ILE A 731 10.47 -3.90 -36.02
N ASP A 732 9.50 -3.45 -36.81
CA ASP A 732 8.59 -4.32 -37.55
C ASP A 732 9.34 -5.11 -38.62
N LEU A 733 10.34 -4.51 -39.29
CA LEU A 733 11.23 -5.21 -40.23
C LEU A 733 12.09 -6.26 -39.53
N ASP A 734 12.68 -5.94 -38.38
CA ASP A 734 13.46 -6.90 -37.58
C ASP A 734 12.58 -8.06 -37.09
N SER A 735 11.37 -7.77 -36.62
CA SER A 735 10.37 -8.77 -36.20
C SER A 735 9.95 -9.67 -37.37
N LYS A 736 9.60 -9.09 -38.51
CA LYS A 736 9.26 -9.85 -39.74
C LYS A 736 10.43 -10.71 -40.19
N THR A 737 11.67 -10.23 -40.07
CA THR A 737 12.89 -11.00 -40.39
C THR A 737 13.11 -12.17 -39.43
N ASN A 738 12.92 -11.97 -38.13
CA ASN A 738 13.07 -13.02 -37.11
C ASN A 738 12.01 -14.13 -37.23
N ARG A 739 10.81 -13.79 -37.72
CA ARG A 739 9.70 -14.71 -37.99
C ARG A 739 9.66 -15.23 -39.43
N PHE A 740 10.77 -15.13 -40.15
CA PHE A 740 10.88 -15.76 -41.46
C PHE A 740 10.98 -17.29 -41.30
N PRO A 741 10.24 -18.10 -42.07
CA PRO A 741 9.39 -17.71 -43.20
C PRO A 741 7.92 -17.45 -42.86
N GLU A 742 7.46 -17.79 -41.65
CA GLU A 742 6.05 -17.81 -41.26
C GLU A 742 5.36 -16.45 -41.51
N ALA A 743 6.03 -15.35 -41.16
CA ALA A 743 5.53 -13.99 -41.37
C ALA A 743 5.41 -13.54 -42.85
N TYR A 744 5.89 -14.36 -43.80
CA TYR A 744 5.79 -14.11 -45.24
C TYR A 744 4.82 -15.06 -45.95
N LEU A 745 4.31 -16.09 -45.26
CA LEU A 745 3.42 -17.08 -45.86
C LEU A 745 2.04 -16.50 -46.17
N GLY A 746 1.52 -15.60 -45.33
CA GLY A 746 0.23 -14.94 -45.55
C GLY A 746 0.17 -14.10 -46.83
N ASP A 747 1.32 -13.60 -47.30
CA ASP A 747 1.45 -12.83 -48.54
C ASP A 747 1.68 -13.73 -49.79
N TYR A 748 1.78 -15.06 -49.61
CA TYR A 748 2.14 -16.00 -50.67
C TYR A 748 0.96 -16.91 -51.07
N ASP A 749 0.36 -16.63 -52.22
CA ASP A 749 -0.79 -17.39 -52.77
C ASP A 749 -0.41 -18.73 -53.46
N GLY A 750 0.85 -19.16 -53.38
CA GLY A 750 1.35 -20.33 -54.10
C GLY A 750 1.28 -21.64 -53.30
N GLU A 751 1.54 -22.77 -53.96
CA GLU A 751 1.56 -24.07 -53.28
C GLU A 751 2.84 -24.23 -52.45
N LEU A 752 2.69 -24.65 -51.19
CA LEU A 752 3.80 -24.99 -50.30
C LEU A 752 4.15 -26.49 -50.31
N GLN A 753 5.39 -26.79 -49.96
CA GLN A 753 5.87 -28.08 -49.47
C GLN A 753 6.44 -27.88 -48.06
N TYR A 754 6.60 -28.97 -47.30
CA TYR A 754 7.08 -28.90 -45.93
C TYR A 754 8.29 -29.81 -45.77
N ILE A 755 9.29 -29.31 -45.04
CA ILE A 755 10.48 -30.06 -44.64
C ILE A 755 10.38 -30.31 -43.14
N ASP A 756 10.11 -31.55 -42.75
CA ASP A 756 10.07 -31.95 -41.35
C ASP A 756 11.47 -32.41 -40.90
N TYR A 757 11.98 -31.78 -39.85
CA TYR A 757 13.32 -32.05 -39.32
C TYR A 757 13.33 -32.17 -37.79
N GLU A 758 13.86 -33.28 -37.27
CA GLU A 758 14.05 -33.51 -35.83
C GLU A 758 15.47 -33.12 -35.40
N TRP A 759 15.58 -32.12 -34.52
CA TRP A 759 16.86 -31.62 -34.01
C TRP A 759 17.57 -32.63 -33.13
N GLN A 760 18.80 -33.00 -33.48
CA GLN A 760 19.59 -33.99 -32.74
C GLN A 760 20.38 -33.36 -31.59
N THR A 761 20.60 -32.04 -31.62
CA THR A 761 21.29 -31.32 -30.55
C THR A 761 20.60 -30.02 -30.18
N ARG A 762 20.68 -29.66 -28.89
CA ARG A 762 20.19 -28.38 -28.35
C ARG A 762 21.08 -27.22 -28.83
N ARG A 763 20.48 -26.13 -29.33
CA ARG A 763 21.21 -24.93 -29.81
C ARG A 763 20.50 -23.63 -29.39
N TYR A 764 21.27 -22.67 -28.88
CA TYR A 764 20.80 -21.37 -28.41
C TYR A 764 21.85 -20.28 -28.69
N PRO A 765 21.80 -19.60 -29.85
CA PRO A 765 20.96 -19.87 -31.02
C PRO A 765 21.55 -20.97 -31.93
N VAL A 766 20.77 -21.43 -32.91
CA VAL A 766 21.25 -22.15 -34.09
C VAL A 766 22.21 -21.23 -34.85
N ASN A 767 23.33 -21.82 -35.27
CA ASN A 767 24.28 -21.20 -36.19
C ASN A 767 24.45 -22.17 -37.35
N ALA A 768 23.78 -21.87 -38.46
CA ALA A 768 23.68 -22.71 -39.64
C ALA A 768 24.51 -22.13 -40.78
N ASP A 769 25.01 -23.01 -41.65
CA ASP A 769 25.73 -22.64 -42.86
C ASP A 769 25.17 -23.42 -44.06
N VAL A 770 25.03 -22.74 -45.21
CA VAL A 770 24.72 -23.40 -46.49
C VAL A 770 25.99 -24.01 -47.07
N GLN A 771 26.01 -25.33 -47.25
CA GLN A 771 27.13 -26.07 -47.84
C GLN A 771 26.73 -26.70 -49.17
N GLY A 772 27.60 -26.59 -50.17
CA GLY A 772 27.42 -27.23 -51.48
C GLY A 772 28.40 -28.39 -51.70
N ASP A 773 27.92 -29.51 -52.23
CA ASP A 773 28.76 -30.66 -52.59
C ASP A 773 29.26 -30.58 -54.05
N VAL A 774 30.23 -31.42 -54.40
CA VAL A 774 30.89 -31.53 -55.71
C VAL A 774 29.89 -31.83 -56.84
N ASP A 775 28.78 -32.51 -56.52
CA ASP A 775 27.69 -32.85 -57.43
C ASP A 775 26.64 -31.72 -57.60
N GLY A 776 26.81 -30.60 -56.88
CA GLY A 776 25.97 -29.40 -57.02
C GLY A 776 24.70 -29.35 -56.16
N ASP A 777 24.51 -30.31 -55.26
CA ASP A 777 23.47 -30.28 -54.22
C ASP A 777 23.89 -29.38 -53.05
N PHE A 778 22.90 -28.77 -52.38
CA PHE A 778 23.12 -27.92 -51.22
C PHE A 778 22.43 -28.51 -49.98
N THR A 779 23.05 -28.33 -48.82
CA THR A 779 22.53 -28.74 -47.50
C THR A 779 22.70 -27.60 -46.50
N VAL A 780 21.79 -27.50 -45.54
CA VAL A 780 21.91 -26.55 -44.42
C VAL A 780 22.48 -27.29 -43.22
N GLN A 781 23.69 -26.93 -42.80
CA GLN A 781 24.40 -27.59 -41.71
C GLN A 781 24.45 -26.70 -40.47
N ALA A 782 23.91 -27.18 -39.36
CA ALA A 782 24.05 -26.54 -38.07
C ALA A 782 25.03 -27.36 -37.22
N GLY A 783 26.24 -26.82 -36.98
CA GLY A 783 27.32 -27.53 -36.30
C GLY A 783 27.79 -28.79 -37.04
N ARG A 784 28.12 -29.87 -36.31
CA ARG A 784 28.72 -31.10 -36.89
C ARG A 784 27.73 -32.25 -37.08
N THR A 785 26.56 -32.16 -36.47
CA THR A 785 25.64 -33.29 -36.27
C THR A 785 24.28 -33.05 -36.90
N ASP A 786 23.83 -31.80 -36.97
CA ASP A 786 22.54 -31.45 -37.54
C ASP A 786 22.76 -30.99 -38.99
N THR A 787 22.11 -31.67 -39.93
CA THR A 787 22.23 -31.38 -41.36
C THR A 787 20.89 -31.63 -42.01
N ILE A 788 20.29 -30.56 -42.51
CA ILE A 788 19.01 -30.57 -43.20
C ILE A 788 19.28 -30.81 -44.67
N ARG A 789 18.76 -31.94 -45.16
CA ARG A 789 18.76 -32.32 -46.58
C ARG A 789 17.40 -32.93 -46.89
N ASP A 790 16.63 -32.25 -47.73
CA ASP A 790 15.29 -32.70 -48.09
C ASP A 790 15.07 -32.64 -49.62
N PRO A 791 14.31 -33.58 -50.21
CA PRO A 791 13.94 -33.52 -51.62
C PRO A 791 13.23 -32.22 -52.05
N ALA A 792 12.52 -31.52 -51.15
CA ALA A 792 11.88 -30.24 -51.43
C ALA A 792 12.87 -29.11 -51.76
N MET A 793 14.15 -29.30 -51.43
CA MET A 793 15.24 -28.38 -51.77
C MET A 793 15.79 -28.61 -53.19
N TYR A 794 15.37 -29.68 -53.89
CA TYR A 794 15.89 -30.03 -55.22
C TYR A 794 15.21 -29.20 -56.33
N SER A 795 16.00 -28.71 -57.27
CA SER A 795 15.58 -28.13 -58.55
C SER A 795 16.57 -28.53 -59.64
N ASP A 796 16.11 -28.63 -60.89
CA ASP A 796 16.98 -28.91 -62.03
C ASP A 796 17.98 -27.75 -62.30
N ASP A 797 17.66 -26.54 -61.83
CA ASP A 797 18.57 -25.40 -61.83
C ASP A 797 19.42 -25.34 -60.56
N ARG A 798 20.72 -25.07 -60.73
CA ARG A 798 21.67 -25.04 -59.62
C ARG A 798 21.52 -23.77 -58.77
N GLU A 799 21.20 -22.63 -59.38
CA GLU A 799 20.97 -21.40 -58.60
C GLU A 799 19.67 -21.49 -57.80
N ALA A 800 18.62 -22.11 -58.36
CA ALA A 800 17.41 -22.44 -57.62
C ALA A 800 17.67 -23.37 -56.42
N ARG A 801 18.47 -24.43 -56.57
CA ARG A 801 18.88 -25.30 -55.44
C ARG A 801 19.61 -24.52 -54.35
N ARG A 802 20.45 -23.57 -54.73
CA ARG A 802 21.16 -22.70 -53.77
C ARG A 802 20.18 -21.79 -53.02
N ARG A 803 19.28 -21.11 -53.73
CA ARG A 803 18.25 -20.25 -53.13
C ARG A 803 17.35 -21.01 -52.16
N ARG A 804 16.94 -22.24 -52.52
CA ARG A 804 16.18 -23.13 -51.62
C ARG A 804 16.96 -23.47 -50.34
N ALA A 805 18.26 -23.69 -50.43
CA ALA A 805 19.08 -23.89 -49.24
C ALA A 805 19.29 -22.61 -48.42
N GLU A 806 19.42 -21.45 -49.07
CA GLU A 806 19.46 -20.14 -48.39
C GLU A 806 18.13 -19.83 -47.70
N TYR A 807 17.00 -20.22 -48.28
CA TYR A 807 15.67 -20.16 -47.67
C TYR A 807 15.60 -21.02 -46.41
N VAL A 808 15.97 -22.31 -46.51
CA VAL A 808 15.96 -23.21 -45.35
C VAL A 808 16.93 -22.73 -44.26
N HIS A 809 18.08 -22.16 -44.65
CA HIS A 809 19.00 -21.53 -43.72
C HIS A 809 18.34 -20.35 -43.00
N ALA A 810 17.76 -19.41 -43.72
CA ALA A 810 17.08 -18.26 -43.11
C ALA A 810 15.93 -18.67 -42.19
N ALA A 811 15.26 -19.79 -42.51
CA ALA A 811 14.18 -20.33 -41.68
C ALA A 811 14.64 -20.93 -40.34
N VAL A 812 15.90 -21.31 -40.19
CA VAL A 812 16.39 -22.01 -38.97
C VAL A 812 17.52 -21.30 -38.25
N ASP A 813 18.29 -20.47 -38.94
CA ASP A 813 19.43 -19.76 -38.36
C ASP A 813 18.96 -18.74 -37.32
N GLY A 814 19.72 -18.59 -36.22
CA GLY A 814 19.34 -17.69 -35.13
C GLY A 814 18.26 -18.22 -34.17
N ARG A 815 17.50 -19.27 -34.52
CA ARG A 815 16.44 -19.83 -33.67
C ARG A 815 16.98 -20.61 -32.47
N ASN A 816 16.18 -20.71 -31.41
CA ASN A 816 16.50 -21.49 -30.22
C ASN A 816 15.78 -22.83 -30.25
N VAL A 817 16.49 -23.95 -30.18
CA VAL A 817 15.92 -25.30 -30.36
C VAL A 817 16.44 -26.30 -29.33
N LYS A 818 15.57 -27.22 -28.90
CA LYS A 818 15.88 -28.34 -27.99
C LYS A 818 16.24 -29.61 -28.76
N SER A 819 16.90 -30.53 -28.07
CA SER A 819 17.16 -31.87 -28.62
C SER A 819 15.85 -32.68 -28.64
N GLY A 820 15.56 -33.31 -29.77
CA GLY A 820 14.33 -34.07 -30.03
C GLY A 820 13.13 -33.19 -30.41
N GLU A 821 13.34 -31.90 -30.64
CA GLU A 821 12.30 -30.98 -31.13
C GLU A 821 12.14 -31.17 -32.64
N GLU A 822 10.91 -31.40 -33.10
CA GLU A 822 10.59 -31.44 -34.53
C GLU A 822 10.23 -30.02 -35.01
N VAL A 823 10.81 -29.61 -36.13
CA VAL A 823 10.46 -28.36 -36.83
C VAL A 823 9.96 -28.70 -38.22
N SER A 824 8.85 -28.07 -38.64
CA SER A 824 8.35 -28.15 -40.00
C SER A 824 8.62 -26.83 -40.71
N ILE A 825 9.35 -26.87 -41.82
CA ILE A 825 9.76 -25.68 -42.57
C ILE A 825 8.93 -25.60 -43.86
N PRO A 826 8.01 -24.63 -44.00
CA PRO A 826 7.26 -24.43 -45.22
C PRO A 826 8.15 -23.81 -46.30
N ILE A 827 8.17 -24.39 -47.49
CA ILE A 827 8.95 -23.93 -48.64
C ILE A 827 8.08 -23.85 -49.90
N PRO A 828 8.11 -22.75 -50.66
CA PRO A 828 7.41 -22.62 -51.93
C PRO A 828 7.76 -23.73 -52.94
N ARG A 829 6.74 -24.28 -53.60
CA ARG A 829 6.94 -25.31 -54.65
C ARG A 829 7.61 -24.77 -55.89
N ASP A 830 7.34 -23.52 -56.23
CA ASP A 830 7.91 -22.88 -57.41
C ASP A 830 9.18 -22.09 -57.06
N ASP A 831 10.08 -21.93 -58.03
CA ASP A 831 11.36 -21.21 -57.83
C ASP A 831 11.21 -19.68 -57.89
N ALA A 832 10.00 -19.14 -58.10
CA ALA A 832 9.73 -17.71 -58.08
C ALA A 832 9.27 -17.23 -56.68
N GLY A 833 8.66 -18.12 -55.90
CA GLY A 833 8.30 -17.91 -54.50
C GLY A 833 9.47 -18.09 -53.54
N VAL A 834 10.51 -18.86 -53.93
CA VAL A 834 11.80 -18.98 -53.22
C VAL A 834 12.79 -17.90 -53.65
#